data_AF-A0A395HC86-F1
#
_entry.id   AF-A0A395HC86-F1
#
_cell.length_a   1.000
_cell.length_b   1.000
_cell.length_c   1.000
_cell.angle_alpha   90.00
_cell.angle_beta   90.00
_cell.angle_gamma   90.00
#
_symmetry.space_group_name_H-M   'P 1'
#
loop_
_entity.id
_entity.type
_entity.pdbx_description
1 polymer ?
#
loop_
_entity_poly.entity_id
_entity_poly.type
_entity_poly.pdbx_seq_one_letter_code
_entity_poly.pdbx_strand_id
1 'polypeptide(L)'
;MGAPDPLPLGSDRTSSALRRSCVFCRSRKIRCSGESICSACEKRNLSCVYSPEARKGRPKQKGTTAQPDPASDTHSNHGGEPLPSPRTSVEGASHSPESATNSALNDIVGDELERRFNVWFIAKSESCTNLFQNSIVSYRWDMKQPSQKGSPVRPIKPPLSYDGLLSFMASEMVGILPLRFSYLGDQQPDTPNQNYYVSSLAADTTLTMFDPIERDFDPLMALGKHLVLQLVDVWFSAHPLSPLVSKTLLTTAIQEQTVDRALLGVILADACEAQPITTGSDGDVYNNPQALFQVALLQLKQRTLTLEDPFVLSTVQAVFLIGWRELCLGHARRATCLSGYACRVIACLYTWQTDSRACSRKLNGVDVGVVERELVQNIYWLCLATTTWAFMQSDQPFTLLTPETTPEFPCLDETASAILHLDRASGNISTLQSQIQAMRCLWPLSHITSTVGHVYTLYLNTPAEDKPGQPVSWQKQHLHQLHQLFQPRFDRSVLASRLHRILLHAIELVTSQVGIITSRSFLLNAYHSIAIHMLFSGDKVGQERQMISPSTIDSFCQSASALLAIAQQSSSQPTSPMSTQVNIGIECSNMMLYGLDTCSRGLSYIYTRHERGSIEERNTINMTQTQLIDVAAQLYQACKGDAVSRLGSALLPVKKRFKRTKIAFELLGSSAVPSLPSGPNETDTTGIWAAANDLRLDPGVIDQLAGQSLNSSPGSLPAMAPDPSMTFPEHPTEVIDPGFFINGPVAAPLLGFPGLAKMNMQLQDYLFQDESDPTQDISGLFGQDTGENST
;
A
#
# COMPACT_ATOMS: atom_id res chain seq x y z
N MET A 1 25.94 58.61 -23.53
CA MET A 1 24.63 58.29 -24.10
C MET A 1 24.20 56.97 -23.51
N GLY A 2 23.28 57.02 -22.55
CA GLY A 2 22.81 55.87 -21.78
C GLY A 2 21.79 55.05 -22.57
N ALA A 3 21.90 53.73 -22.47
CA ALA A 3 20.89 52.80 -22.92
C ALA A 3 19.68 52.81 -21.94
N PRO A 4 18.44 52.62 -22.43
CA PRO A 4 17.24 52.80 -21.63
C PRO A 4 16.94 51.58 -20.75
N ASP A 5 16.42 51.86 -19.55
CA ASP A 5 15.86 50.89 -18.61
C ASP A 5 14.64 50.15 -19.18
N PRO A 6 14.48 48.83 -18.94
CA PRO A 6 13.23 48.15 -19.18
C PRO A 6 12.25 48.36 -18.02
N LEU A 7 11.05 48.85 -18.37
CA LEU A 7 9.89 48.99 -17.50
C LEU A 7 9.41 47.64 -16.93
N PRO A 8 8.84 47.60 -15.70
CA PRO A 8 8.39 46.38 -15.07
C PRO A 8 7.06 45.89 -15.66
N LEU A 9 7.04 44.63 -16.10
CA LEU A 9 5.82 43.90 -16.45
C LEU A 9 4.91 43.75 -15.23
N GLY A 10 3.61 43.94 -15.48
CA GLY A 10 2.56 44.13 -14.50
C GLY A 10 2.29 42.97 -13.56
N SER A 11 1.71 43.34 -12.43
CA SER A 11 1.34 42.48 -11.31
C SER A 11 0.27 41.43 -11.65
N ASP A 12 0.59 40.17 -11.39
CA ASP A 12 -0.42 39.13 -11.13
C ASP A 12 -1.15 39.43 -9.80
N ARG A 13 -2.38 39.92 -9.92
CA ARG A 13 -3.39 40.02 -8.86
C ARG A 13 -4.18 38.70 -8.89
N THR A 14 -4.38 37.89 -7.86
CA THR A 14 -4.37 38.07 -6.40
C THR A 14 -4.04 36.73 -5.71
N SER A 15 -2.80 36.55 -5.25
CA SER A 15 -2.55 35.88 -3.97
C SER A 15 -2.64 36.96 -2.89
N SER A 16 -3.15 36.64 -1.70
CA SER A 16 -3.14 37.63 -0.61
C SER A 16 -1.69 37.87 -0.20
N ALA A 17 -1.10 38.97 -0.66
CA ALA A 17 0.30 39.30 -0.36
C ALA A 17 0.53 39.22 1.16
N LEU A 18 1.57 38.49 1.57
CA LEU A 18 2.01 38.43 2.96
C LEU A 18 2.30 39.84 3.47
N ARG A 19 1.88 40.11 4.71
CA ARG A 19 2.28 41.35 5.38
C ARG A 19 3.79 41.42 5.55
N ARG A 20 4.34 42.61 5.39
CA ARG A 20 5.78 42.89 5.59
C ARG A 20 6.26 42.73 7.04
N SER A 21 5.36 42.75 8.02
CA SER A 21 5.69 42.58 9.44
C SER A 21 5.02 41.36 10.03
N CYS A 22 5.75 40.62 10.88
CA CYS A 22 5.21 39.46 11.58
C CYS A 22 4.14 39.86 12.61
N VAL A 23 3.29 38.91 13.00
CA VAL A 23 2.15 39.10 13.92
C VAL A 23 2.61 39.68 15.26
N PHE A 24 3.71 39.18 15.83
CA PHE A 24 4.26 39.66 17.10
C PHE A 24 4.78 41.09 17.02
N CYS A 25 5.64 41.41 16.04
CA CYS A 25 6.16 42.77 15.88
C CYS A 25 5.03 43.77 15.64
N ARG A 26 3.99 43.37 14.90
CA ARG A 26 2.80 44.17 14.66
C ARG A 26 1.99 44.41 15.93
N SER A 27 1.69 43.37 16.70
CA SER A 27 0.91 43.50 17.94
C SER A 27 1.63 44.37 18.97
N ARG A 28 2.96 44.30 19.00
CA ARG A 28 3.83 45.11 19.88
C ARG A 28 4.24 46.46 19.27
N LYS A 29 3.85 46.77 18.02
CA LYS A 29 4.22 47.99 17.28
C LYS A 29 5.73 48.27 17.25
N ILE A 30 6.55 47.22 17.11
CA ILE A 30 8.02 47.33 16.98
C ILE A 30 8.47 47.08 15.54
N ARG A 31 9.68 47.53 15.19
CA ARG A 31 10.27 47.29 13.86
C ARG A 31 10.50 45.79 13.64
N CYS A 32 10.06 45.28 12.50
CA CYS A 32 10.31 43.93 12.03
C CYS A 32 11.40 43.97 10.95
N SER A 33 12.38 43.06 10.99
CA SER A 33 13.42 43.00 9.93
C SER A 33 12.92 42.36 8.64
N GLY A 34 11.82 41.60 8.68
CA GLY A 34 11.23 40.95 7.49
C GLY A 34 12.00 39.72 6.98
N GLU A 35 13.03 39.27 7.71
CA GLU A 35 13.75 38.01 7.47
C GLU A 35 12.86 36.78 7.73
N SER A 36 13.34 35.58 7.37
CA SER A 36 12.65 34.30 7.60
C SER A 36 12.19 34.17 9.05
N ILE A 37 13.10 34.42 9.99
CA ILE A 37 12.84 34.70 11.39
C ILE A 37 13.35 36.12 11.63
N CYS A 38 12.48 37.05 12.03
CA CYS A 38 12.95 38.41 12.25
C CYS A 38 13.82 38.51 13.52
N SER A 39 14.86 39.35 13.47
CA SER A 39 15.80 39.58 14.58
C SER A 39 15.14 39.85 15.95
N ALA A 40 13.94 40.44 15.98
CA ALA A 40 13.19 40.69 17.21
C ALA A 40 12.52 39.44 17.81
N CYS A 41 12.12 38.49 16.97
CA CYS A 41 11.60 37.18 17.37
C CYS A 41 12.75 36.24 17.73
N GLU A 42 13.82 36.24 16.93
CA GLU A 42 15.02 35.43 17.16
C GLU A 42 15.65 35.72 18.52
N LYS A 43 15.92 37.00 18.84
CA LYS A 43 16.49 37.41 20.13
C LYS A 43 15.64 37.03 21.35
N ARG A 44 14.35 36.75 21.15
CA ARG A 44 13.41 36.41 22.22
C ARG A 44 13.02 34.94 22.21
N ASN A 45 13.58 34.15 21.29
CA ASN A 45 13.20 32.76 21.06
C ASN A 45 11.67 32.57 20.89
N LEU A 46 11.05 33.45 20.10
CA LEU A 46 9.62 33.44 19.82
C LEU A 46 9.34 32.98 18.39
N SER A 47 8.24 32.25 18.20
CA SER A 47 7.72 31.90 16.88
C SER A 47 7.44 33.14 16.03
N CYS A 48 7.98 33.15 14.80
CA CYS A 48 7.84 34.26 13.85
C CYS A 48 6.77 33.93 12.80
N VAL A 49 5.56 34.47 12.99
CA VAL A 49 4.41 34.21 12.10
C VAL A 49 4.14 35.40 11.19
N TYR A 50 4.10 35.18 9.88
CA TYR A 50 3.61 36.15 8.90
C TYR A 50 2.23 35.73 8.39
N SER A 51 1.27 36.65 8.48
CA SER A 51 -0.12 36.43 8.06
C SER A 51 -0.43 37.23 6.79
N PRO A 52 -1.38 36.76 5.96
CA PRO A 52 -1.81 37.49 4.78
C PRO A 52 -2.38 38.87 5.13
N GLU A 53 -2.29 39.80 4.17
CA GLU A 53 -2.99 41.07 4.26
C GLU A 53 -4.50 40.83 4.23
N ALA A 54 -5.20 41.31 5.27
CA ALA A 54 -6.66 41.27 5.27
C ALA A 54 -7.14 42.18 4.14
N ARG A 55 -8.06 41.69 3.30
CA ARG A 55 -8.66 42.52 2.25
C ARG A 55 -9.23 43.77 2.92
N LYS A 56 -8.74 44.95 2.53
CA LYS A 56 -9.24 46.24 3.00
C LYS A 56 -10.69 46.41 2.50
N GLY A 57 -11.65 45.95 3.28
CA GLY A 57 -13.05 46.32 3.11
C GLY A 57 -13.26 47.75 3.60
N ARG A 58 -13.90 48.58 2.76
CA ARG A 58 -14.47 49.87 3.19
C ARG A 58 -15.41 49.60 4.38
N PRO A 59 -15.39 50.39 5.47
CA PRO A 59 -16.35 50.21 6.55
C PRO A 59 -17.76 50.25 5.94
N LYS A 60 -18.58 49.22 6.18
CA LYS A 60 -20.03 49.35 5.94
C LYS A 60 -20.46 50.61 6.67
N GLN A 61 -20.90 51.63 5.92
CA GLN A 61 -21.49 52.81 6.52
C GLN A 61 -22.60 52.33 7.45
N LYS A 62 -22.43 52.55 8.75
CA LYS A 62 -23.53 52.55 9.69
C LYS A 62 -24.50 53.62 9.19
N GLY A 63 -25.60 53.18 8.60
CA GLY A 63 -26.77 54.02 8.39
C GLY A 63 -27.32 54.41 9.76
N THR A 64 -27.39 55.72 9.98
CA THR A 64 -27.82 56.39 11.21
C THR A 64 -29.35 56.41 11.29
N THR A 65 -29.87 56.02 12.46
CA THR A 65 -31.14 56.44 13.11
C THR A 65 -32.48 56.41 12.35
N ALA A 66 -33.39 55.58 12.85
CA ALA A 66 -34.76 55.99 13.16
C ALA A 66 -35.09 55.53 14.60
N GLN A 67 -35.71 56.42 15.36
CA GLN A 67 -35.97 56.38 16.81
C GLN A 67 -37.13 55.45 17.24
N PRO A 68 -37.33 55.24 18.57
CA PRO A 68 -38.31 54.30 19.16
C PRO A 68 -39.66 54.91 19.62
N ASP A 69 -40.61 53.99 19.89
CA ASP A 69 -41.84 54.01 20.74
C ASP A 69 -43.14 54.68 20.22
N PRO A 70 -44.37 54.37 20.73
CA PRO A 70 -44.78 53.52 21.89
C PRO A 70 -46.00 52.55 21.68
N ALA A 71 -46.34 51.85 22.77
CA ALA A 71 -47.38 50.83 22.99
C ALA A 71 -48.85 51.17 22.65
N SER A 72 -49.68 50.12 22.47
CA SER A 72 -51.08 50.02 22.94
C SER A 72 -51.62 48.58 22.83
N ASP A 73 -52.21 48.10 23.93
CA ASP A 73 -52.87 46.81 24.16
C ASP A 73 -54.06 46.52 23.23
N THR A 74 -54.39 45.24 23.00
CA THR A 74 -55.72 44.66 23.30
C THR A 74 -55.68 43.12 23.28
N HIS A 75 -56.26 42.53 24.32
CA HIS A 75 -56.52 41.10 24.59
C HIS A 75 -57.31 40.34 23.49
N SER A 76 -57.06 39.03 23.32
CA SER A 76 -58.07 37.99 23.60
C SER A 76 -57.55 36.55 23.44
N ASN A 77 -57.93 35.73 24.42
CA ASN A 77 -57.72 34.28 24.61
C ASN A 77 -58.23 33.40 23.46
N HIS A 78 -57.62 32.23 23.24
CA HIS A 78 -58.17 30.93 23.68
C HIS A 78 -57.20 29.79 23.34
N GLY A 79 -56.96 28.92 24.34
CA GLY A 79 -56.11 27.75 24.24
C GLY A 79 -56.81 26.50 23.72
N GLY A 80 -56.00 25.46 23.50
CA GLY A 80 -56.46 24.10 23.22
C GLY A 80 -55.34 23.19 22.71
N GLU A 81 -54.62 22.53 23.62
CA GLU A 81 -54.11 21.17 23.38
C GLU A 81 -55.30 20.21 23.28
N PRO A 82 -55.25 19.18 22.39
CA PRO A 82 -54.85 17.85 22.87
C PRO A 82 -54.11 16.95 21.84
N LEU A 83 -53.20 16.10 22.34
CA LEU A 83 -52.70 14.82 21.74
C LEU A 83 -53.79 13.71 21.85
N PRO A 84 -53.69 12.44 21.34
CA PRO A 84 -52.74 11.77 20.39
C PRO A 84 -53.36 10.75 19.35
N SER A 85 -52.61 10.43 18.25
CA SER A 85 -52.47 9.17 17.43
C SER A 85 -53.69 8.32 16.93
N PRO A 86 -53.55 7.28 16.04
CA PRO A 86 -52.55 6.93 14.99
C PRO A 86 -53.16 6.41 13.63
N ARG A 87 -52.34 6.26 12.55
CA ARG A 87 -52.22 5.08 11.61
C ARG A 87 -51.72 5.42 10.18
N THR A 88 -50.52 4.91 9.87
CA THR A 88 -50.05 4.18 8.65
C THR A 88 -50.68 4.40 7.27
N SER A 89 -49.84 4.73 6.27
CA SER A 89 -49.44 3.93 5.06
C SER A 89 -48.85 4.86 3.97
N VAL A 90 -47.54 4.82 3.66
CA VAL A 90 -46.85 4.11 2.54
C VAL A 90 -46.94 4.82 1.17
N GLU A 91 -45.76 4.97 0.52
CA GLU A 91 -45.44 5.34 -0.89
C GLU A 91 -45.64 6.82 -1.33
N GLY A 92 -44.73 7.46 -2.05
CA GLY A 92 -43.41 7.11 -2.59
C GLY A 92 -42.73 8.39 -3.10
N ALA A 93 -41.45 8.58 -2.78
CA ALA A 93 -40.70 9.78 -3.14
C ALA A 93 -39.80 9.50 -4.35
N SER A 94 -40.17 10.08 -5.48
CA SER A 94 -39.36 10.15 -6.70
C SER A 94 -38.14 11.04 -6.45
N HIS A 95 -36.95 10.45 -6.41
CA HIS A 95 -35.69 11.19 -6.38
C HIS A 95 -35.12 11.31 -7.80
N SER A 96 -35.02 12.56 -8.26
CA SER A 96 -34.32 12.94 -9.50
C SER A 96 -32.79 12.86 -9.30
N PRO A 97 -32.01 12.32 -10.24
CA PRO A 97 -30.58 12.09 -10.08
C PRO A 97 -29.74 13.23 -10.69
N GLU A 98 -29.69 14.41 -10.07
CA GLU A 98 -28.86 15.53 -10.59
C GLU A 98 -28.01 16.27 -9.54
N SER A 99 -27.76 15.69 -8.36
CA SER A 99 -27.03 16.37 -7.27
C SER A 99 -25.86 15.58 -6.65
N ALA A 100 -25.31 14.58 -7.34
CA ALA A 100 -24.29 13.69 -6.74
C ALA A 100 -22.84 14.20 -6.79
N THR A 101 -22.55 15.35 -7.41
CA THR A 101 -21.17 15.79 -7.64
C THR A 101 -20.58 16.70 -6.55
N ASN A 102 -21.37 17.20 -5.58
CA ASN A 102 -20.89 18.13 -4.55
C ASN A 102 -21.14 17.69 -3.09
N SER A 103 -21.58 16.46 -2.83
CA SER A 103 -22.03 16.00 -1.50
C SER A 103 -21.07 15.02 -0.77
N ALA A 104 -19.78 14.97 -1.10
CA ALA A 104 -18.96 13.77 -0.87
C ALA A 104 -18.41 13.54 0.57
N LEU A 105 -18.51 14.49 1.51
CA LEU A 105 -17.98 14.30 2.88
C LEU A 105 -18.92 14.70 4.02
N ASN A 106 -20.13 15.21 3.75
CA ASN A 106 -20.99 15.88 4.74
C ASN A 106 -21.60 14.96 5.83
N ASP A 107 -21.12 13.73 5.97
CA ASP A 107 -21.62 12.74 6.91
C ASP A 107 -20.82 12.74 8.21
N ILE A 108 -21.43 12.18 9.26
CA ILE A 108 -20.75 11.89 10.51
C ILE A 108 -19.77 10.74 10.27
N VAL A 109 -18.49 10.96 10.59
CA VAL A 109 -17.40 10.01 10.34
C VAL A 109 -17.69 8.65 10.97
N GLY A 110 -18.19 8.63 12.20
CA GLY A 110 -18.55 7.40 12.91
C GLY A 110 -19.65 6.60 12.21
N ASP A 111 -20.72 7.27 11.79
CA ASP A 111 -21.86 6.62 11.13
C ASP A 111 -21.44 5.98 9.81
N GLU A 112 -20.61 6.67 9.03
CA GLU A 112 -20.08 6.15 7.78
C GLU A 112 -19.13 4.95 7.98
N LEU A 113 -18.28 4.99 9.01
CA LEU A 113 -17.40 3.86 9.35
C LEU A 113 -18.22 2.64 9.82
N GLU A 114 -19.23 2.83 10.66
CA GLU A 114 -20.13 1.77 11.13
C GLU A 114 -20.93 1.18 9.96
N ARG A 115 -21.43 2.02 9.05
CA ARG A 115 -22.11 1.59 7.83
C ARG A 115 -21.20 0.70 6.97
N ARG A 116 -19.96 1.13 6.72
CA ARG A 116 -18.97 0.33 5.95
C ARG A 116 -18.66 -0.99 6.62
N PHE A 117 -18.43 -0.97 7.93
CA PHE A 117 -18.14 -2.18 8.70
C PHE A 117 -19.27 -3.20 8.61
N ASN A 118 -20.52 -2.74 8.78
CA ASN A 118 -21.69 -3.60 8.69
C ASN A 118 -21.85 -4.19 7.28
N VAL A 119 -21.69 -3.38 6.23
CA VAL A 119 -21.76 -3.86 4.84
C VAL A 119 -20.64 -4.86 4.54
N TRP A 120 -19.42 -4.64 5.04
CA TRP A 120 -18.26 -5.46 4.70
C TRP A 120 -18.08 -6.71 5.56
N PHE A 121 -18.60 -6.77 6.78
CA PHE A 121 -18.26 -7.88 7.69
C PHE A 121 -19.46 -8.49 8.41
N ILE A 122 -20.63 -7.84 8.40
CA ILE A 122 -21.80 -8.29 9.18
C ILE A 122 -22.96 -8.71 8.28
N ALA A 123 -23.30 -7.91 7.27
CA ALA A 123 -24.44 -8.16 6.39
C ALA A 123 -24.21 -9.44 5.57
N LYS A 124 -25.10 -10.42 5.72
CA LYS A 124 -25.18 -11.59 4.85
C LYS A 124 -26.01 -11.22 3.64
N SER A 125 -25.38 -10.72 2.57
CA SER A 125 -26.10 -10.50 1.31
C SER A 125 -26.18 -11.83 0.55
N GLU A 126 -27.39 -12.32 0.30
CA GLU A 126 -27.66 -13.49 -0.54
C GLU A 126 -27.35 -13.21 -2.03
N SER A 127 -27.17 -11.94 -2.41
CA SER A 127 -27.01 -11.49 -3.80
C SER A 127 -25.65 -10.87 -4.13
N CYS A 128 -24.74 -10.69 -3.16
CA CYS A 128 -23.42 -10.11 -3.39
C CYS A 128 -22.36 -10.82 -2.55
N THR A 129 -21.53 -11.63 -3.19
CA THR A 129 -20.29 -12.14 -2.60
C THR A 129 -19.38 -10.97 -2.28
N ASN A 130 -19.10 -10.77 -1.00
CA ASN A 130 -18.21 -9.74 -0.53
C ASN A 130 -16.75 -10.13 -0.82
N LEU A 131 -15.99 -9.22 -1.44
CA LEU A 131 -14.56 -9.39 -1.77
C LEU A 131 -13.74 -9.92 -0.59
N PHE A 132 -13.94 -9.36 0.60
CA PHE A 132 -13.21 -9.77 1.80
C PHE A 132 -13.61 -11.19 2.25
N GLN A 133 -14.89 -11.54 2.12
CA GLN A 133 -15.39 -12.89 2.43
C GLN A 133 -14.75 -13.92 1.50
N ASN A 134 -14.67 -13.62 0.20
CA ASN A 134 -14.03 -14.50 -0.78
C ASN A 134 -12.56 -14.69 -0.47
N SER A 135 -11.82 -13.61 -0.16
CA SER A 135 -10.41 -13.69 0.24
C SER A 135 -10.20 -14.55 1.49
N ILE A 136 -11.07 -14.42 2.51
CA ILE A 136 -11.01 -15.25 3.72
C ILE A 136 -11.25 -16.73 3.38
N VAL A 137 -12.24 -17.02 2.53
CA VAL A 137 -12.58 -18.39 2.13
C VAL A 137 -11.44 -19.01 1.32
N SER A 138 -10.93 -18.31 0.31
CA SER A 138 -9.80 -18.77 -0.51
C SER A 138 -8.56 -19.03 0.36
N TYR A 139 -8.22 -18.10 1.24
CA TYR A 139 -7.10 -18.28 2.16
C TYR A 139 -7.26 -19.52 3.06
N ARG A 140 -8.45 -19.72 3.65
CA ARG A 140 -8.73 -20.90 4.49
C ARG A 140 -8.71 -22.20 3.68
N TRP A 141 -9.09 -22.15 2.41
CA TRP A 141 -9.02 -23.30 1.51
C TRP A 141 -7.57 -23.69 1.24
N ASP A 142 -6.73 -22.72 0.90
CA ASP A 142 -5.29 -22.93 0.68
C ASP A 142 -4.59 -23.48 1.93
N MET A 143 -4.98 -23.03 3.12
CA MET A 143 -4.47 -23.59 4.38
C MET A 143 -4.88 -25.05 4.63
N LYS A 144 -6.05 -25.47 4.15
CA LYS A 144 -6.60 -26.82 4.37
C LYS A 144 -6.12 -27.83 3.34
N GLN A 145 -5.58 -27.40 2.20
CA GLN A 145 -4.97 -28.33 1.26
C GLN A 145 -3.78 -29.01 1.93
N PRO A 146 -3.70 -30.36 1.90
CA PRO A 146 -2.55 -31.08 2.41
C PRO A 146 -1.36 -30.78 1.51
N SER A 147 -0.62 -29.72 1.85
CA SER A 147 0.65 -29.40 1.22
C SER A 147 1.59 -30.60 1.43
N GLN A 148 2.01 -31.24 0.35
CA GLN A 148 2.88 -32.43 0.35
C GLN A 148 4.27 -32.21 1.01
N LYS A 149 4.56 -31.05 1.62
CA LYS A 149 5.82 -30.77 2.31
C LYS A 149 5.62 -29.91 3.57
N GLY A 150 5.24 -30.56 4.66
CA GLY A 150 5.94 -30.52 5.96
C GLY A 150 6.46 -29.21 6.56
N SER A 151 5.75 -28.07 6.47
CA SER A 151 5.99 -26.94 7.38
C SER A 151 4.70 -26.60 8.13
N PRO A 152 4.64 -26.77 9.46
CA PRO A 152 3.51 -26.27 10.24
C PRO A 152 3.50 -24.74 10.12
N VAL A 153 2.44 -24.19 9.54
CA VAL A 153 2.26 -22.73 9.47
C VAL A 153 2.30 -22.18 10.90
N ARG A 154 3.25 -21.29 11.17
CA ARG A 154 3.37 -20.69 12.50
C ARG A 154 2.12 -19.84 12.76
N PRO A 155 1.45 -20.00 13.92
CA PRO A 155 0.35 -19.12 14.28
C PRO A 155 0.89 -17.69 14.37
N ILE A 156 0.21 -16.76 13.71
CA ILE A 156 0.47 -15.33 13.82
C ILE A 156 0.27 -14.93 15.28
N LYS A 157 1.24 -14.22 15.83
CA LYS A 157 1.17 -13.68 17.19
C LYS A 157 1.07 -12.16 17.09
N PRO A 158 -0.13 -11.57 17.07
CA PRO A 158 -0.26 -10.15 17.35
C PRO A 158 0.26 -9.86 18.78
N PRO A 159 0.76 -8.65 19.04
CA PRO A 159 0.81 -7.50 18.14
C PRO A 159 1.99 -7.52 17.16
N LEU A 160 1.80 -6.96 15.97
CA LEU A 160 2.87 -6.67 15.03
C LEU A 160 3.62 -5.42 15.49
N SER A 161 4.95 -5.50 15.54
CA SER A 161 5.79 -4.33 15.87
C SER A 161 5.65 -3.26 14.79
N TYR A 162 5.61 -2.00 15.21
CA TYR A 162 5.70 -0.87 14.30
C TYR A 162 7.10 -0.79 13.65
N ASP A 163 8.13 -1.22 14.38
CA ASP A 163 9.51 -1.18 13.91
C ASP A 163 9.70 -2.11 12.72
N GLY A 164 10.36 -1.61 11.66
CA GLY A 164 10.58 -2.34 10.41
C GLY A 164 9.34 -2.58 9.53
N LEU A 165 8.11 -2.30 9.98
CA LEU A 165 6.87 -2.69 9.29
C LEU A 165 6.76 -2.12 7.85
N LEU A 166 7.15 -0.86 7.64
CA LEU A 166 7.17 -0.27 6.29
C LEU A 166 8.12 -1.02 5.34
N SER A 167 9.28 -1.45 5.84
CA SER A 167 10.26 -2.21 5.06
C SER A 167 9.79 -3.66 4.84
N PHE A 168 9.10 -4.24 5.83
CA PHE A 168 8.47 -5.54 5.72
C PHE A 168 7.38 -5.56 4.64
N MET A 169 6.45 -4.60 4.64
CA MET A 169 5.41 -4.48 3.61
C MET A 169 6.02 -4.41 2.21
N ALA A 170 7.05 -3.57 2.02
CA ALA A 170 7.77 -3.48 0.76
C ALA A 170 8.40 -4.82 0.34
N SER A 171 9.05 -5.51 1.27
CA SER A 171 9.69 -6.82 1.02
C SER A 171 8.66 -7.88 0.66
N GLU A 172 7.51 -7.90 1.34
CA GLU A 172 6.44 -8.86 1.10
C GLU A 172 5.76 -8.61 -0.25
N MET A 173 5.50 -7.36 -0.63
CA MET A 173 4.99 -7.03 -1.98
C MET A 173 5.92 -7.55 -3.08
N VAL A 174 7.24 -7.36 -2.93
CA VAL A 174 8.24 -7.90 -3.85
C VAL A 174 8.25 -9.44 -3.85
N GLY A 175 8.01 -10.06 -2.70
CA GLY A 175 7.89 -11.50 -2.57
C GLY A 175 6.63 -12.08 -3.21
N ILE A 176 5.49 -11.38 -3.15
CA ILE A 176 4.18 -11.88 -3.65
C ILE A 176 4.12 -11.74 -5.18
N LEU A 177 4.65 -10.65 -5.72
CA LEU A 177 4.57 -10.31 -7.13
C LEU A 177 4.96 -11.47 -8.09
N PRO A 178 6.10 -12.18 -7.89
CA PRO A 178 6.55 -13.20 -8.82
C PRO A 178 5.72 -14.48 -8.84
N LEU A 179 4.91 -14.74 -7.81
CA LEU A 179 4.06 -15.94 -7.71
C LEU A 179 3.09 -16.05 -8.90
N ARG A 180 2.74 -14.89 -9.50
CA ARG A 180 1.82 -14.76 -10.63
C ARG A 180 2.40 -15.23 -11.96
N PHE A 181 3.65 -14.89 -12.24
CA PHE A 181 4.19 -14.94 -13.61
C PHE A 181 5.54 -15.64 -13.76
N SER A 182 6.30 -15.84 -12.68
CA SER A 182 7.67 -16.35 -12.78
C SER A 182 7.73 -17.85 -12.47
N TYR A 183 8.51 -18.59 -13.26
CA TYR A 183 8.82 -20.00 -13.00
C TYR A 183 9.72 -20.22 -11.76
N LEU A 184 10.30 -19.15 -11.20
CA LEU A 184 11.01 -19.21 -9.92
C LEU A 184 10.06 -19.06 -8.72
N GLY A 185 8.80 -18.69 -8.95
CA GLY A 185 7.85 -18.21 -7.94
C GLY A 185 7.06 -19.31 -7.20
N ASP A 186 7.56 -20.54 -7.09
CA ASP A 186 6.72 -21.64 -6.57
C ASP A 186 6.48 -21.60 -5.05
N GLN A 187 7.34 -20.93 -4.28
CA GLN A 187 7.21 -20.79 -2.82
C GLN A 187 7.75 -19.41 -2.36
N GLN A 188 7.36 -18.89 -1.21
CA GLN A 188 8.07 -17.75 -0.59
C GLN A 188 9.02 -18.28 0.49
N PRO A 189 10.10 -17.53 0.85
CA PRO A 189 10.88 -17.85 2.04
C PRO A 189 9.96 -17.87 3.27
N ASP A 190 10.17 -18.83 4.18
CA ASP A 190 9.41 -18.93 5.43
C ASP A 190 9.79 -17.76 6.36
N THR A 191 9.11 -16.63 6.18
CA THR A 191 9.26 -15.42 7.00
C THR A 191 8.14 -15.31 8.01
N PRO A 192 8.42 -14.85 9.25
CA PRO A 192 7.36 -14.56 10.20
C PRO A 192 6.39 -13.53 9.62
N ASN A 193 5.11 -13.67 9.94
CA ASN A 193 4.03 -12.75 9.53
C ASN A 193 3.77 -12.70 8.01
N GLN A 194 4.20 -13.70 7.23
CA GLN A 194 3.78 -13.81 5.83
C GLN A 194 2.24 -13.86 5.72
N ASN A 195 1.69 -13.18 4.72
CA ASN A 195 0.26 -13.03 4.50
C ASN A 195 -0.46 -12.41 5.72
N TYR A 196 0.21 -11.51 6.45
CA TYR A 196 -0.30 -10.98 7.72
C TYR A 196 -1.71 -10.39 7.59
N TYR A 197 -1.98 -9.61 6.55
CA TYR A 197 -3.26 -8.93 6.39
C TYR A 197 -4.40 -9.93 6.21
N VAL A 198 -4.32 -10.81 5.21
CA VAL A 198 -5.39 -11.78 4.92
C VAL A 198 -5.57 -12.79 6.06
N SER A 199 -4.47 -13.16 6.72
CA SER A 199 -4.51 -14.04 7.87
C SER A 199 -5.14 -13.39 9.09
N SER A 200 -4.80 -12.13 9.36
CA SER A 200 -5.43 -11.34 10.43
C SER A 200 -6.91 -11.13 10.13
N LEU A 201 -7.26 -10.85 8.89
CA LEU A 201 -8.66 -10.72 8.45
C LEU A 201 -9.45 -12.03 8.65
N ALA A 202 -8.83 -13.17 8.36
CA ALA A 202 -9.42 -14.49 8.57
C ALA A 202 -9.54 -14.89 10.05
N ALA A 203 -8.66 -14.36 10.90
CA ALA A 203 -8.64 -14.59 12.35
C ALA A 203 -9.50 -13.60 13.14
N ASP A 204 -9.76 -12.41 12.58
CA ASP A 204 -10.51 -11.34 13.24
C ASP A 204 -11.99 -11.72 13.42
N THR A 205 -12.44 -11.70 14.67
CA THR A 205 -13.81 -12.02 15.10
C THR A 205 -14.59 -10.79 15.56
N THR A 206 -14.02 -9.59 15.43
CA THR A 206 -14.64 -8.33 15.81
C THR A 206 -16.01 -8.16 15.16
N LEU A 207 -17.02 -7.79 15.96
CA LEU A 207 -18.43 -7.69 15.55
C LEU A 207 -18.95 -6.24 15.44
N THR A 208 -18.19 -5.26 15.91
CA THR A 208 -18.59 -3.84 15.88
C THR A 208 -17.44 -2.95 15.42
N MET A 209 -17.77 -1.84 14.73
CA MET A 209 -16.76 -0.87 14.34
C MET A 209 -16.18 -0.12 15.55
N PHE A 210 -17.04 0.22 16.51
CA PHE A 210 -16.66 0.87 17.76
C PHE A 210 -17.11 0.03 18.95
N ASP A 211 -16.26 -0.07 19.97
CA ASP A 211 -16.64 -0.66 21.25
C ASP A 211 -17.60 0.28 22.01
N PRO A 212 -18.45 -0.24 22.91
CA PRO A 212 -19.23 0.58 23.83
C PRO A 212 -18.28 1.44 24.68
N ILE A 213 -18.45 2.76 24.63
CA ILE A 213 -17.61 3.71 25.37
C ILE A 213 -18.36 4.11 26.63
N GLU A 214 -17.99 3.54 27.77
CA GLU A 214 -18.50 3.94 29.09
C GLU A 214 -17.45 4.81 29.79
N ARG A 215 -17.58 6.14 29.73
CA ARG A 215 -16.73 7.05 30.52
C ARG A 215 -17.37 8.38 30.92
N ASP A 216 -17.12 8.73 32.17
CA ASP A 216 -17.47 10.01 32.79
C ASP A 216 -16.28 11.00 32.89
N PHE A 217 -15.06 10.60 32.47
CA PHE A 217 -13.82 11.37 32.66
C PHE A 217 -12.96 11.52 31.40
N ASP A 218 -12.36 12.71 31.22
CA ASP A 218 -11.47 13.05 30.10
C ASP A 218 -9.97 13.01 30.49
N PRO A 219 -9.22 11.95 30.15
CA PRO A 219 -7.80 11.81 30.50
C PRO A 219 -6.89 12.88 29.87
N LEU A 220 -7.28 13.48 28.73
CA LEU A 220 -6.46 14.54 28.12
C LEU A 220 -6.47 15.82 28.96
N MET A 221 -7.54 16.06 29.73
CA MET A 221 -7.61 17.21 30.64
C MET A 221 -6.79 16.99 31.93
N ALA A 222 -6.54 15.73 32.29
CA ALA A 222 -5.74 15.35 33.45
C ALA A 222 -4.23 15.51 33.21
N LEU A 223 -3.80 15.32 31.96
CA LEU A 223 -2.39 15.43 31.59
C LEU A 223 -1.93 16.88 31.60
N GLY A 224 -0.91 17.18 32.41
CA GLY A 224 -0.26 18.48 32.41
C GLY A 224 0.41 18.78 31.06
N LYS A 225 0.35 20.05 30.61
CA LYS A 225 0.93 20.48 29.31
C LYS A 225 2.38 20.07 29.09
N HIS A 226 3.18 20.06 30.15
CA HIS A 226 4.58 19.62 30.09
C HIS A 226 4.72 18.14 29.72
N LEU A 227 3.94 17.28 30.39
CA LEU A 227 3.94 15.84 30.13
C LEU A 227 3.43 15.53 28.72
N VAL A 228 2.39 16.25 28.25
CA VAL A 228 1.89 16.14 26.87
C VAL A 228 3.01 16.41 25.86
N LEU A 229 3.78 17.50 26.04
CA LEU A 229 4.89 17.82 25.13
C LEU A 229 6.02 16.78 25.20
N GLN A 230 6.31 16.22 26.38
CA GLN A 230 7.29 15.14 26.53
C GLN A 230 6.85 13.86 25.80
N LEU A 231 5.59 13.47 25.92
CA LEU A 231 5.05 12.30 25.21
C LEU A 231 5.03 12.52 23.69
N VAL A 232 4.76 13.75 23.24
CA VAL A 232 4.92 14.11 21.82
C VAL A 232 6.37 13.92 21.38
N ASP A 233 7.36 14.35 22.18
CA ASP A 233 8.78 14.11 21.88
C ASP A 233 9.11 12.62 21.80
N VAL A 234 8.56 11.79 22.70
CA VAL A 234 8.71 10.33 22.68
C VAL A 234 8.16 9.75 21.38
N TRP A 235 6.95 10.14 20.98
CA TRP A 235 6.33 9.66 19.76
C TRP A 235 7.16 10.03 18.52
N PHE A 236 7.58 11.28 18.38
CA PHE A 236 8.44 11.71 17.26
C PHE A 236 9.84 11.09 17.29
N SER A 237 10.29 10.62 18.45
CA SER A 237 11.57 9.92 18.59
C SER A 237 11.49 8.45 18.16
N ALA A 238 10.30 7.83 18.13
CA ALA A 238 10.13 6.38 18.03
C ALA A 238 9.19 5.92 16.89
N HIS A 239 8.18 6.70 16.52
CA HIS A 239 7.09 6.24 15.65
C HIS A 239 7.45 6.29 14.16
N PRO A 240 7.29 5.20 13.39
CA PRO A 240 7.67 5.15 11.98
C PRO A 240 6.78 6.01 11.07
N LEU A 241 5.56 6.32 11.52
CA LEU A 241 4.63 7.22 10.81
C LEU A 241 4.75 8.69 11.23
N SER A 242 5.84 9.07 11.94
CA SER A 242 6.10 10.48 12.25
C SER A 242 6.09 11.44 11.06
N PRO A 243 6.46 11.05 9.81
CA PRO A 243 6.33 11.93 8.65
C PRO A 243 4.89 12.31 8.27
N LEU A 244 3.88 11.69 8.89
CA LEU A 244 2.47 12.04 8.68
C LEU A 244 2.03 13.27 9.46
N VAL A 245 2.82 13.77 10.42
CA VAL A 245 2.47 14.90 11.28
C VAL A 245 3.65 15.85 11.39
N SER A 246 3.42 17.16 11.31
CA SER A 246 4.47 18.15 11.60
C SER A 246 4.55 18.40 13.11
N LYS A 247 5.69 18.07 13.73
CA LYS A 247 5.92 18.30 15.15
C LYS A 247 5.75 19.77 15.53
N THR A 248 6.32 20.68 14.74
CA THR A 248 6.18 22.12 14.97
C THR A 248 4.72 22.58 14.91
N LEU A 249 3.94 22.15 13.90
CA LEU A 249 2.53 22.54 13.81
C LEU A 249 1.71 21.97 14.97
N LEU A 250 1.95 20.71 15.34
CA LEU A 250 1.27 20.05 16.46
C LEU A 250 1.57 20.75 17.80
N THR A 251 2.85 20.99 18.10
CA THR A 251 3.26 21.64 19.35
C THR A 251 2.76 23.08 19.44
N THR A 252 2.71 23.80 18.32
CA THR A 252 2.09 25.13 18.25
C THR A 252 0.60 25.06 18.57
N ALA A 253 -0.13 24.10 17.97
CA ALA A 253 -1.56 23.92 18.23
C ALA A 253 -1.87 23.50 19.68
N ILE A 254 -0.98 22.71 20.31
CA ILE A 254 -1.09 22.36 21.74
C ILE A 254 -0.92 23.61 22.62
N GLN A 255 0.06 24.46 22.31
CA GLN A 255 0.30 25.70 23.05
C GLN A 255 -0.89 26.66 22.92
N GLU A 256 -1.46 26.77 21.72
CA GLU A 256 -2.61 27.62 21.39
C GLU A 256 -3.97 27.01 21.82
N GLN A 257 -3.99 25.76 22.29
CA GLN A 257 -5.22 25.01 22.63
C GLN A 257 -6.18 24.83 21.44
N THR A 258 -5.62 24.75 20.23
CA THR A 258 -6.33 24.53 18.96
C THR A 258 -6.08 23.14 18.38
N VAL A 259 -5.35 22.29 19.10
CA VAL A 259 -5.01 20.93 18.67
C VAL A 259 -6.25 20.05 18.55
N ASP A 260 -6.29 19.26 17.47
CA ASP A 260 -7.28 18.22 17.29
C ASP A 260 -7.12 17.14 18.37
N ARG A 261 -8.17 16.97 19.18
CA ARG A 261 -8.18 16.03 20.31
C ARG A 261 -8.09 14.56 19.86
N ALA A 262 -8.62 14.22 18.69
CA ALA A 262 -8.53 12.85 18.17
C ALA A 262 -7.10 12.51 17.78
N LEU A 263 -6.43 13.41 17.06
CA LEU A 263 -5.02 13.26 16.68
C LEU A 263 -4.11 13.22 17.92
N LEU A 264 -4.33 14.13 18.86
CA LEU A 264 -3.54 14.15 20.09
C LEU A 264 -3.74 12.87 20.91
N GLY A 265 -4.97 12.39 21.05
CA GLY A 265 -5.29 11.18 21.81
C GLY A 265 -4.55 9.94 21.30
N VAL A 266 -4.54 9.70 19.98
CA VAL A 266 -3.84 8.54 19.40
C VAL A 266 -2.31 8.68 19.51
N ILE A 267 -1.74 9.87 19.30
CA ILE A 267 -0.30 10.13 19.46
C ILE A 267 0.15 9.84 20.89
N LEU A 268 -0.60 10.32 21.88
CA LEU A 268 -0.28 10.12 23.29
C LEU A 268 -0.48 8.65 23.71
N ALA A 269 -1.50 7.98 23.20
CA ALA A 269 -1.71 6.55 23.45
C ALA A 269 -0.51 5.72 22.98
N ASP A 270 -0.06 5.93 21.74
CA ASP A 270 1.11 5.25 21.19
C ASP A 270 2.40 5.61 21.95
N ALA A 271 2.56 6.87 22.36
CA ALA A 271 3.72 7.31 23.16
C ALA A 271 3.79 6.60 24.52
N CYS A 272 2.66 6.51 25.23
CA CYS A 272 2.56 5.83 26.52
C CYS A 272 2.81 4.32 26.40
N GLU A 273 2.42 3.71 25.28
CA GLU A 273 2.68 2.29 25.03
C GLU A 273 4.16 2.03 24.69
N ALA A 274 4.79 2.92 23.93
CA ALA A 274 6.22 2.83 23.61
C ALA A 274 7.13 3.06 24.84
N GLN A 275 6.69 3.89 25.80
CA GLN A 275 7.39 4.13 27.06
C GLN A 275 6.40 4.08 28.24
N PRO A 276 6.20 2.90 28.86
CA PRO A 276 5.36 2.79 30.05
C PRO A 276 5.96 3.62 31.19
N ILE A 277 5.33 4.74 31.52
CA ILE A 277 5.75 5.58 32.63
C ILE A 277 5.31 4.90 33.93
N THR A 278 6.21 4.18 34.60
CA THR A 278 5.98 3.64 35.93
C THR A 278 6.05 4.75 36.98
N THR A 279 5.00 5.55 37.09
CA THR A 279 4.78 6.42 38.26
C THR A 279 3.90 5.67 39.26
N GLY A 280 4.24 5.72 40.57
CA GLY A 280 3.57 4.96 41.63
C GLY A 280 2.04 5.11 41.68
N SER A 281 1.39 4.28 42.51
CA SER A 281 -0.01 3.81 42.45
C SER A 281 -1.16 4.80 42.15
N ASP A 282 -0.95 6.12 42.17
CA ASP A 282 -1.95 7.14 41.81
C ASP A 282 -1.78 7.70 40.37
N GLY A 283 -0.64 7.44 39.70
CA GLY A 283 -0.33 7.92 38.35
C GLY A 283 -0.83 7.02 37.20
N ASP A 284 -1.21 5.78 37.51
CA ASP A 284 -1.57 4.75 36.51
C ASP A 284 -2.91 5.02 35.81
N VAL A 285 -3.81 5.79 36.41
CA VAL A 285 -5.16 6.02 35.85
C VAL A 285 -5.14 7.00 34.67
N TYR A 286 -4.25 8.00 34.71
CA TYR A 286 -4.23 9.11 33.72
C TYR A 286 -3.32 8.85 32.52
N ASN A 287 -2.31 7.97 32.67
CA ASN A 287 -1.37 7.60 31.62
C ASN A 287 -1.77 6.30 30.88
N ASN A 288 -2.99 5.81 31.10
CA ASN A 288 -3.45 4.57 30.49
C ASN A 288 -3.56 4.73 28.95
N PRO A 289 -2.76 4.00 28.15
CA PRO A 289 -2.74 4.14 26.70
C PRO A 289 -4.10 3.81 26.06
N GLN A 290 -4.78 2.77 26.57
CA GLN A 290 -6.13 2.42 26.11
C GLN A 290 -7.11 3.55 26.42
N ALA A 291 -6.90 4.28 27.51
CA ALA A 291 -7.76 5.39 27.87
C ALA A 291 -7.66 6.58 26.92
N LEU A 292 -6.45 6.94 26.52
CA LEU A 292 -6.19 8.01 25.56
C LEU A 292 -6.70 7.62 24.16
N PHE A 293 -6.54 6.35 23.79
CA PHE A 293 -7.03 5.81 22.53
C PHE A 293 -8.57 5.87 22.42
N GLN A 294 -9.30 5.51 23.48
CA GLN A 294 -10.77 5.58 23.49
C GLN A 294 -11.29 7.02 23.35
N VAL A 295 -10.58 8.02 23.90
CA VAL A 295 -10.92 9.43 23.66
C VAL A 295 -10.77 9.78 22.18
N ALA A 296 -9.71 9.31 21.53
CA ALA A 296 -9.51 9.54 20.11
C ALA A 296 -10.66 8.96 19.26
N LEU A 297 -11.08 7.73 19.58
CA LEU A 297 -12.22 7.07 18.92
C LEU A 297 -13.54 7.82 19.14
N LEU A 298 -13.82 8.27 20.37
CA LEU A 298 -15.05 9.02 20.67
C LEU A 298 -15.12 10.34 19.89
N GLN A 299 -14.01 11.09 19.87
CA GLN A 299 -13.90 12.34 19.14
C GLN A 299 -14.05 12.15 17.63
N LEU A 300 -13.53 11.05 17.10
CA LEU A 300 -13.69 10.69 15.69
C LEU A 300 -15.13 10.29 15.37
N LYS A 301 -15.75 9.45 16.22
CA LYS A 301 -17.10 8.92 16.01
C LYS A 301 -18.16 10.01 15.87
N GLN A 302 -18.03 11.10 16.64
CA GLN A 302 -19.00 12.20 16.67
C GLN A 302 -18.70 13.31 15.65
N ARG A 303 -17.61 13.20 14.88
CA ARG A 303 -17.14 14.26 14.00
C ARG A 303 -17.99 14.33 12.73
N THR A 304 -18.50 15.51 12.41
CA THR A 304 -18.95 15.83 11.05
C THR A 304 -17.76 16.38 10.28
N LEU A 305 -17.56 15.93 9.04
CA LEU A 305 -16.42 16.35 8.24
C LEU A 305 -16.87 17.09 6.98
N THR A 306 -16.15 18.12 6.57
CA THR A 306 -16.30 18.74 5.24
C THR A 306 -14.91 19.01 4.67
N LEU A 307 -14.78 19.20 3.35
CA LEU A 307 -13.48 19.52 2.76
C LEU A 307 -12.91 20.87 3.21
N GLU A 308 -13.79 21.80 3.61
CA GLU A 308 -13.40 23.12 4.12
C GLU A 308 -13.09 23.11 5.63
N ASP A 309 -13.31 21.98 6.31
CA ASP A 309 -13.10 21.87 7.75
C ASP A 309 -11.61 22.09 8.09
N PRO A 310 -11.26 23.01 9.02
CA PRO A 310 -9.88 23.24 9.42
C PRO A 310 -9.20 21.99 10.02
N PHE A 311 -9.96 21.01 10.51
CA PHE A 311 -9.48 19.74 11.04
C PHE A 311 -9.49 18.61 10.01
N VAL A 312 -9.74 18.87 8.73
CA VAL A 312 -9.80 17.80 7.73
C VAL A 312 -8.51 16.99 7.65
N LEU A 313 -7.35 17.67 7.62
CA LEU A 313 -6.04 17.02 7.59
C LEU A 313 -5.77 16.24 8.88
N SER A 314 -6.03 16.84 10.05
CA SER A 314 -5.81 16.18 11.34
C SER A 314 -6.76 15.01 11.57
N THR A 315 -7.98 15.06 11.01
CA THR A 315 -8.92 13.95 10.99
C THR A 315 -8.35 12.77 10.21
N VAL A 316 -7.83 12.99 8.99
CA VAL A 316 -7.24 11.91 8.20
C VAL A 316 -5.98 11.34 8.88
N GLN A 317 -5.14 12.19 9.45
CA GLN A 317 -3.99 11.75 10.25
C GLN A 317 -4.45 10.84 11.40
N ALA A 318 -5.46 11.25 12.17
CA ALA A 318 -6.00 10.45 13.27
C ALA A 318 -6.60 9.14 12.78
N VAL A 319 -7.46 9.16 11.76
CA VAL A 319 -8.08 7.94 11.17
C VAL A 319 -7.02 6.95 10.74
N PHE A 320 -5.99 7.40 10.03
CA PHE A 320 -4.94 6.53 9.52
C PHE A 320 -4.08 5.94 10.66
N LEU A 321 -3.71 6.75 11.66
CA LEU A 321 -2.96 6.27 12.84
C LEU A 321 -3.78 5.25 13.65
N ILE A 322 -5.07 5.49 13.85
CA ILE A 322 -5.98 4.53 14.52
C ILE A 322 -6.07 3.24 13.67
N GLY A 323 -6.25 3.35 12.36
CA GLY A 323 -6.31 2.20 11.46
C GLY A 323 -5.02 1.37 11.46
N TRP A 324 -3.87 2.04 11.50
CA TRP A 324 -2.56 1.40 11.63
C TRP A 324 -2.41 0.63 12.94
N ARG A 325 -2.82 1.24 14.06
CA ARG A 325 -2.81 0.59 15.37
C ARG A 325 -3.71 -0.64 15.39
N GLU A 326 -4.95 -0.52 14.93
CA GLU A 326 -5.91 -1.63 14.84
C GLU A 326 -5.36 -2.78 13.97
N LEU A 327 -4.69 -2.46 12.85
CA LEU A 327 -4.06 -3.46 11.99
C LEU A 327 -2.98 -4.24 12.75
N CYS A 328 -2.08 -3.54 13.44
CA CYS A 328 -1.00 -4.16 14.20
C CYS A 328 -1.49 -4.98 15.40
N LEU A 329 -2.63 -4.64 15.97
CA LEU A 329 -3.29 -5.43 17.02
C LEU A 329 -4.02 -6.68 16.46
N GLY A 330 -4.12 -6.82 15.14
CA GLY A 330 -4.82 -7.93 14.48
C GLY A 330 -6.32 -7.67 14.25
N HIS A 331 -6.82 -6.47 14.53
CA HIS A 331 -8.21 -6.05 14.26
C HIS A 331 -8.37 -5.59 12.80
N ALA A 332 -8.03 -6.48 11.86
CA ALA A 332 -7.97 -6.20 10.43
C ALA A 332 -9.30 -5.68 9.84
N ARG A 333 -10.46 -6.07 10.37
CA ARG A 333 -11.78 -5.58 9.92
C ARG A 333 -11.95 -4.08 10.18
N ARG A 334 -11.64 -3.63 11.40
CA ARG A 334 -11.67 -2.20 11.78
C ARG A 334 -10.63 -1.41 11.00
N ALA A 335 -9.41 -1.95 10.92
CA ALA A 335 -8.32 -1.35 10.17
C ALA A 335 -8.66 -1.14 8.69
N THR A 336 -9.34 -2.10 8.06
CA THR A 336 -9.78 -2.01 6.66
C THR A 336 -10.78 -0.87 6.46
N CYS A 337 -11.75 -0.72 7.38
CA CYS A 337 -12.73 0.38 7.33
C CYS A 337 -12.07 1.76 7.49
N LEU A 338 -11.19 1.90 8.49
CA LEU A 338 -10.45 3.13 8.76
C LEU A 338 -9.52 3.50 7.60
N SER A 339 -8.75 2.54 7.10
CA SER A 339 -7.83 2.74 5.97
C SER A 339 -8.61 3.12 4.71
N GLY A 340 -9.71 2.44 4.40
CA GLY A 340 -10.56 2.77 3.26
C GLY A 340 -11.20 4.17 3.36
N TYR A 341 -11.59 4.58 4.57
CA TYR A 341 -12.08 5.95 4.81
C TYR A 341 -10.97 6.99 4.62
N ALA A 342 -9.77 6.74 5.18
CA ALA A 342 -8.60 7.60 4.99
C ALA A 342 -8.24 7.76 3.52
N CYS A 343 -8.25 6.67 2.73
CA CYS A 343 -8.02 6.69 1.28
C CYS A 343 -9.00 7.62 0.56
N ARG A 344 -10.29 7.58 0.94
CA ARG A 344 -11.31 8.45 0.35
C ARG A 344 -11.04 9.92 0.65
N VAL A 345 -10.84 10.27 1.92
CA VAL A 345 -10.63 11.68 2.29
C VAL A 345 -9.33 12.21 1.69
N ILE A 346 -8.24 11.44 1.70
CA ILE A 346 -6.96 11.90 1.18
C ILE A 346 -6.97 12.13 -0.34
N ALA A 347 -7.70 11.30 -1.09
CA ALA A 347 -7.89 11.51 -2.52
C ALA A 347 -8.69 12.79 -2.82
N CYS A 348 -9.72 13.08 -2.03
CA CYS A 348 -10.45 14.35 -2.14
C CYS A 348 -9.58 15.55 -1.75
N LEU A 349 -8.76 15.45 -0.71
CA LEU A 349 -7.83 16.51 -0.31
C LEU A 349 -6.75 16.78 -1.36
N TYR A 350 -6.21 15.72 -1.96
CA TYR A 350 -5.17 15.85 -2.98
C TYR A 350 -5.68 16.56 -4.24
N THR A 351 -6.86 16.19 -4.72
CA THR A 351 -7.53 16.85 -5.84
C THR A 351 -7.85 18.31 -5.50
N TRP A 352 -8.46 18.56 -4.34
CA TRP A 352 -8.81 19.91 -3.89
C TRP A 352 -7.60 20.85 -3.72
N GLN A 353 -6.47 20.36 -3.19
CA GLN A 353 -5.26 21.17 -3.03
C GLN A 353 -4.61 21.56 -4.36
N THR A 354 -4.84 20.80 -5.43
CA THR A 354 -4.34 21.11 -6.78
C THR A 354 -5.10 22.30 -7.38
N ASP A 355 -6.40 22.41 -7.07
CA ASP A 355 -7.28 23.47 -7.58
C ASP A 355 -7.28 24.72 -6.68
N SER A 356 -7.01 24.56 -5.38
CA SER A 356 -7.07 25.64 -4.39
C SER A 356 -5.81 26.50 -4.35
N ARG A 357 -5.96 27.82 -4.53
CA ARG A 357 -4.85 28.77 -4.40
C ARG A 357 -4.43 28.90 -2.93
N ALA A 358 -3.17 28.54 -2.63
CA ALA A 358 -2.63 28.52 -1.28
C ALA A 358 -2.78 29.86 -0.53
N CYS A 359 -3.37 29.80 0.67
CA CYS A 359 -3.30 30.88 1.65
C CYS A 359 -1.87 30.93 2.21
N SER A 360 -1.08 31.91 1.80
CA SER A 360 0.31 32.03 2.24
C SER A 360 0.35 32.45 3.71
N ARG A 361 0.52 31.50 4.64
CA ARG A 361 0.92 31.74 6.03
C ARG A 361 2.34 31.24 6.18
N LYS A 362 3.26 32.09 6.68
CA LYS A 362 4.62 31.64 6.99
C LYS A 362 4.84 31.50 8.48
N LEU A 363 5.45 30.40 8.89
CA LEU A 363 5.89 30.10 10.24
C LEU A 363 7.40 29.89 10.21
N ASN A 364 8.15 30.72 10.95
CA ASN A 364 9.62 30.69 10.98
C ASN A 364 10.26 30.69 9.58
N GLY A 365 9.63 31.41 8.65
CA GLY A 365 10.08 31.57 7.27
C GLY A 365 9.60 30.49 6.29
N VAL A 366 9.05 29.39 6.79
CA VAL A 366 8.51 28.28 5.98
C VAL A 366 7.02 28.49 5.73
N ASP A 367 6.58 28.26 4.48
CA ASP A 367 5.16 28.34 4.12
C ASP A 367 4.42 27.10 4.64
N VAL A 368 3.42 27.33 5.50
CA VAL A 368 2.60 26.26 6.11
C VAL A 368 1.86 25.47 5.05
N GLY A 369 1.43 26.11 3.94
CA GLY A 369 0.74 25.40 2.87
C GLY A 369 1.65 24.42 2.12
N VAL A 370 2.97 24.64 2.09
CA VAL A 370 3.92 23.66 1.53
C VAL A 370 4.05 22.46 2.48
N VAL A 371 4.10 22.72 3.78
CA VAL A 371 4.15 21.66 4.82
C VAL A 371 2.89 20.80 4.77
N GLU A 372 1.71 21.40 4.67
CA GLU A 372 0.44 20.67 4.58
C GLU A 372 0.33 19.82 3.30
N ARG A 373 0.86 20.31 2.16
CA ARG A 373 0.93 19.52 0.92
C ARG A 373 1.84 18.30 1.07
N GLU A 374 3.02 18.46 1.70
CA GLU A 374 3.92 17.34 1.99
C GLU A 374 3.27 16.31 2.92
N LEU A 375 2.52 16.76 3.94
CA LEU A 375 1.77 15.87 4.82
C LEU A 375 0.70 15.08 4.05
N VAL A 376 -0.09 15.75 3.19
CA VAL A 376 -1.10 15.08 2.35
C VAL A 376 -0.46 14.04 1.43
N GLN A 377 0.66 14.40 0.81
CA GLN A 377 1.44 13.51 -0.05
C GLN A 377 1.94 12.28 0.70
N ASN A 378 2.50 12.45 1.91
CA ASN A 378 2.99 11.33 2.72
C ASN A 378 1.84 10.38 3.13
N ILE A 379 0.70 10.92 3.54
CA ILE A 379 -0.50 10.12 3.90
C ILE A 379 -1.01 9.36 2.68
N TYR A 380 -1.06 10.00 1.51
CA TYR A 380 -1.51 9.36 0.27
C TYR A 380 -0.66 8.12 -0.05
N TRP A 381 0.67 8.26 0.01
CA TRP A 381 1.58 7.14 -0.30
C TRP A 381 1.46 6.00 0.69
N LEU A 382 1.24 6.28 1.97
CA LEU A 382 1.00 5.24 2.97
C LEU A 382 -0.35 4.56 2.79
N CYS A 383 -1.41 5.31 2.47
CA CYS A 383 -2.71 4.75 2.10
C CYS A 383 -2.62 3.83 0.88
N LEU A 384 -1.87 4.25 -0.14
CA LEU A 384 -1.65 3.44 -1.33
C LEU A 384 -0.83 2.18 -1.03
N ALA A 385 0.23 2.29 -0.22
CA ALA A 385 1.08 1.17 0.17
C ALA A 385 0.31 0.12 0.98
N THR A 386 -0.46 0.53 2.00
CA THR A 386 -1.26 -0.39 2.81
C THR A 386 -2.34 -1.08 1.99
N THR A 387 -3.01 -0.34 1.11
CA THR A 387 -4.05 -0.90 0.22
C THR A 387 -3.45 -1.87 -0.78
N THR A 388 -2.38 -1.49 -1.48
CA THR A 388 -1.70 -2.35 -2.46
C THR A 388 -1.25 -3.67 -1.82
N TRP A 389 -0.60 -3.58 -0.67
CA TRP A 389 -0.13 -4.72 0.09
C TRP A 389 -1.28 -5.67 0.51
N ALA A 390 -2.39 -5.13 1.02
CA ALA A 390 -3.57 -5.90 1.40
C ALA A 390 -4.24 -6.61 0.20
N PHE A 391 -4.35 -5.91 -0.93
CA PHE A 391 -4.98 -6.43 -2.15
C PHE A 391 -4.16 -7.55 -2.79
N MET A 392 -2.84 -7.41 -2.83
CA MET A 392 -1.95 -8.46 -3.34
C MET A 392 -2.05 -9.77 -2.54
N GLN A 393 -2.18 -9.69 -1.21
CA GLN A 393 -2.37 -10.88 -0.36
C GLN A 393 -3.74 -11.55 -0.56
N SER A 394 -4.73 -10.77 -1.00
CA SER A 394 -6.10 -11.22 -1.26
C SER A 394 -6.31 -11.68 -2.70
N ASP A 395 -5.27 -11.63 -3.51
CA ASP A 395 -5.31 -11.81 -4.96
C ASP A 395 -6.36 -10.96 -5.69
N GLN A 396 -6.46 -9.68 -5.32
CA GLN A 396 -7.44 -8.77 -5.90
C GLN A 396 -6.78 -7.75 -6.81
N PRO A 397 -7.31 -7.51 -8.03
CA PRO A 397 -6.85 -6.41 -8.85
C PRO A 397 -7.06 -5.08 -8.13
N PHE A 398 -6.12 -4.16 -8.31
CA PHE A 398 -6.32 -2.76 -7.94
C PHE A 398 -5.84 -1.88 -9.09
N THR A 399 -6.79 -1.29 -9.81
CA THR A 399 -6.51 -0.43 -10.96
C THR A 399 -6.62 1.02 -10.50
N LEU A 400 -5.57 1.50 -9.84
CA LEU A 400 -5.61 2.79 -9.14
C LEU A 400 -4.58 3.82 -9.59
N LEU A 401 -3.55 3.38 -10.32
CA LEU A 401 -2.39 4.21 -10.60
C LEU A 401 -2.32 4.53 -12.09
N THR A 402 -2.81 5.71 -12.44
CA THR A 402 -2.31 6.39 -13.64
C THR A 402 -1.13 7.27 -13.22
N PRO A 403 -0.02 7.29 -13.98
CA PRO A 403 1.13 8.12 -13.63
C PRO A 403 0.81 9.61 -13.49
N GLU A 404 -0.19 10.10 -14.24
CA GLU A 404 -0.68 11.49 -14.19
C GLU A 404 -1.44 11.82 -12.90
N THR A 405 -2.22 10.88 -12.38
CA THR A 405 -2.97 11.05 -11.12
C THR A 405 -2.16 10.68 -9.88
N THR A 406 -0.97 10.10 -10.07
CA THR A 406 -0.11 9.70 -8.96
C THR A 406 0.64 10.93 -8.44
N PRO A 407 0.58 11.23 -7.12
CA PRO A 407 1.34 12.33 -6.54
C PRO A 407 2.84 12.23 -6.84
N GLU A 408 3.56 13.34 -6.69
CA GLU A 408 5.01 13.26 -6.64
C GLU A 408 5.45 12.28 -5.55
N PHE A 409 6.64 11.68 -5.70
CA PHE A 409 7.17 10.84 -4.64
C PHE A 409 7.52 11.68 -3.40
N PRO A 410 7.48 11.08 -2.20
CA PRO A 410 7.90 11.74 -0.96
C PRO A 410 9.30 12.33 -1.08
N CYS A 411 9.68 13.23 -0.16
CA CYS A 411 11.02 13.81 -0.15
C CYS A 411 12.09 12.71 0.01
N LEU A 412 13.07 12.69 -0.91
CA LEU A 412 14.19 11.75 -0.85
C LEU A 412 15.14 12.08 0.32
N ASP A 413 15.40 13.36 0.56
CA ASP A 413 16.35 13.84 1.55
C ASP A 413 15.80 14.96 2.45
N GLU A 414 16.51 15.23 3.54
CA GLU A 414 16.15 16.25 4.52
C GLU A 414 16.20 17.69 3.99
N THR A 415 16.79 17.93 2.82
CA THR A 415 16.88 19.26 2.20
C THR A 415 15.66 19.58 1.35
N ALA A 416 14.95 18.56 0.86
CA ALA A 416 13.70 18.72 0.12
C ALA A 416 12.47 18.85 1.04
N SER A 417 12.53 18.34 2.28
CA SER A 417 11.39 18.30 3.21
C SER A 417 11.12 19.63 3.91
N ALA A 418 9.98 20.24 3.59
CA ALA A 418 9.47 21.42 4.27
C ALA A 418 9.10 21.12 5.74
N ILE A 419 8.63 19.91 6.04
CA ILE A 419 8.37 19.46 7.43
C ILE A 419 9.66 19.56 8.26
N LEU A 420 10.74 18.96 7.79
CA LEU A 420 12.02 18.94 8.51
C LEU A 420 12.69 20.31 8.55
N HIS A 421 12.57 21.12 7.49
CA HIS A 421 13.02 22.51 7.50
C HIS A 421 12.30 23.33 8.56
N LEU A 422 10.98 23.17 8.68
CA LEU A 422 10.19 23.86 9.70
C LEU A 422 10.62 23.45 11.11
N ASP A 423 10.84 22.15 11.34
CA ASP A 423 11.31 21.65 12.64
C ASP A 423 12.70 22.19 13.00
N ARG A 424 13.62 22.22 12.04
CA ARG A 424 14.96 22.81 12.23
C ARG A 424 14.86 24.31 12.53
N ALA A 425 14.06 25.04 11.78
CA ALA A 425 13.84 26.48 11.99
C ALA A 425 13.17 26.79 13.33
N SER A 426 12.44 25.83 13.90
CA SER A 426 11.71 25.98 15.16
C SER A 426 12.44 25.40 16.38
N GLY A 427 13.66 24.89 16.20
CA GLY A 427 14.50 24.36 17.28
C GLY A 427 14.15 22.93 17.72
N ASN A 428 13.35 22.19 16.96
CA ASN A 428 12.97 20.80 17.24
C ASN A 428 14.08 19.80 16.85
N ILE A 429 15.30 20.01 17.37
CA ILE A 429 16.49 19.25 16.95
C ILE A 429 16.57 17.85 17.56
N SER A 430 16.03 17.65 18.78
CA SER A 430 16.14 16.38 19.53
C SER A 430 15.54 15.18 18.79
N THR A 431 14.45 15.39 18.05
CA THR A 431 13.74 14.33 17.31
C THR A 431 14.12 14.30 15.83
N LEU A 432 14.96 15.23 15.37
CA LEU A 432 15.21 15.43 13.94
C LEU A 432 15.81 14.19 13.27
N GLN A 433 16.75 13.52 13.94
CA GLN A 433 17.40 12.34 13.38
C GLN A 433 16.44 11.16 13.21
N SER A 434 15.56 10.91 14.20
CA SER A 434 14.52 9.87 14.10
C SER A 434 13.54 10.18 12.98
N GLN A 435 13.13 11.45 12.84
CA GLN A 435 12.22 11.87 11.77
C GLN A 435 12.85 11.75 10.37
N ILE A 436 14.13 12.11 10.21
CA ILE A 436 14.87 11.91 8.96
C ILE A 436 14.86 10.43 8.60
N GLN A 437 15.10 9.56 9.56
CA GLN A 437 15.16 8.14 9.29
C GLN A 437 13.79 7.55 8.94
N ALA A 438 12.72 7.95 9.63
CA ALA A 438 11.35 7.55 9.29
C ALA A 438 10.95 8.01 7.87
N MET A 439 11.29 9.25 7.49
CA MET A 439 11.05 9.78 6.15
C MET A 439 11.80 8.97 5.07
N ARG A 440 13.05 8.57 5.34
CA ARG A 440 13.85 7.79 4.40
C ARG A 440 13.27 6.41 4.09
N CYS A 441 12.41 5.86 4.95
CA CYS A 441 11.68 4.61 4.70
C CYS A 441 10.52 4.80 3.71
N LEU A 442 9.91 5.98 3.67
CA LEU A 442 8.70 6.25 2.90
C LEU A 442 8.98 6.36 1.39
N TRP A 443 10.13 6.95 1.01
CA TRP A 443 10.52 7.08 -0.40
C TRP A 443 10.66 5.73 -1.13
N PRO A 444 11.50 4.77 -0.68
CA PRO A 444 11.62 3.49 -1.37
C PRO A 444 10.34 2.65 -1.31
N LEU A 445 9.58 2.72 -0.21
CA LEU A 445 8.25 2.09 -0.11
C LEU A 445 7.33 2.57 -1.23
N SER A 446 7.30 3.88 -1.50
CA SER A 446 6.45 4.48 -2.54
C SER A 446 6.84 4.03 -3.95
N HIS A 447 8.15 3.97 -4.23
CA HIS A 447 8.69 3.45 -5.50
C HIS A 447 8.35 1.97 -5.71
N ILE A 448 8.53 1.14 -4.68
CA ILE A 448 8.22 -0.28 -4.74
C ILE A 448 6.70 -0.49 -4.91
N THR A 449 5.89 0.18 -4.11
CA THR A 449 4.41 0.09 -4.16
C THR A 449 3.90 0.42 -5.56
N SER A 450 4.31 1.55 -6.13
CA SER A 450 3.88 1.96 -7.47
C SER A 450 4.35 0.98 -8.54
N THR A 451 5.63 0.57 -8.51
CA THR A 451 6.19 -0.34 -9.51
C THR A 451 5.51 -1.71 -9.45
N VAL A 452 5.44 -2.30 -8.26
CA VAL A 452 4.81 -3.60 -8.04
C VAL A 452 3.34 -3.57 -8.43
N GLY A 453 2.61 -2.49 -8.07
CA GLY A 453 1.21 -2.38 -8.43
C GLY A 453 0.94 -2.29 -9.92
N HIS A 454 1.74 -1.54 -10.69
CA HIS A 454 1.60 -1.51 -12.14
C HIS A 454 1.89 -2.88 -12.75
N VAL A 455 2.97 -3.56 -12.33
CA VAL A 455 3.30 -4.89 -12.83
C VAL A 455 2.19 -5.89 -12.48
N TYR A 456 1.70 -5.86 -11.24
CA TYR A 456 0.66 -6.76 -10.77
C TYR A 456 -0.64 -6.59 -11.58
N THR A 457 -1.09 -5.35 -11.81
CA THR A 457 -2.29 -5.07 -12.60
C THR A 457 -2.13 -5.41 -14.08
N LEU A 458 -0.93 -5.23 -14.68
CA LEU A 458 -0.65 -5.67 -16.05
C LEU A 458 -0.86 -7.18 -16.21
N TYR A 459 -0.45 -7.99 -15.23
CA TYR A 459 -0.68 -9.44 -15.24
C TYR A 459 -2.13 -9.85 -14.95
N LEU A 460 -2.99 -8.92 -14.50
CA LEU A 460 -4.42 -9.12 -14.34
C LEU A 460 -5.24 -8.65 -15.57
N ASN A 461 -4.58 -8.11 -16.61
CA ASN A 461 -5.18 -7.70 -17.89
C ASN A 461 -6.21 -6.55 -17.83
N THR A 462 -6.08 -5.60 -16.90
CA THR A 462 -7.01 -4.45 -16.86
C THR A 462 -6.63 -3.40 -17.92
N PRO A 463 -7.55 -2.93 -18.78
CA PRO A 463 -7.25 -1.86 -19.76
C PRO A 463 -7.02 -0.51 -19.06
N ALA A 464 -6.14 0.32 -19.63
CA ALA A 464 -5.92 1.70 -19.20
C ALA A 464 -6.47 2.71 -20.24
N GLU A 465 -6.92 3.87 -19.76
CA GLU A 465 -7.29 5.00 -20.62
C GLU A 465 -6.03 5.74 -21.10
N ASP A 466 -5.93 5.99 -22.42
CA ASP A 466 -4.82 6.73 -23.03
C ASP A 466 -5.01 8.25 -22.86
N LYS A 467 -3.95 8.96 -22.43
CA LYS A 467 -3.91 10.43 -22.37
C LYS A 467 -2.58 10.99 -22.92
N PRO A 468 -2.60 12.14 -23.61
CA PRO A 468 -1.40 12.74 -24.18
C PRO A 468 -0.48 13.37 -23.12
N GLY A 469 0.80 13.02 -23.16
CA GLY A 469 1.75 13.23 -22.05
C GLY A 469 2.32 14.65 -21.88
N GLN A 470 2.44 15.05 -20.61
CA GLN A 470 3.26 16.16 -20.12
C GLN A 470 4.73 15.72 -19.90
N PRO A 471 5.70 16.66 -19.75
CA PRO A 471 7.07 16.32 -19.38
C PRO A 471 7.11 15.58 -18.03
N VAL A 472 7.78 14.43 -18.01
CA VAL A 472 7.79 13.48 -16.89
C VAL A 472 9.07 13.61 -16.08
N SER A 473 8.95 13.73 -14.75
CA SER A 473 10.08 13.63 -13.82
C SER A 473 10.80 12.28 -13.95
N TRP A 474 12.13 12.25 -13.85
CA TRP A 474 12.91 11.02 -13.97
C TRP A 474 12.43 9.92 -13.00
N GLN A 475 11.94 10.30 -11.81
CA GLN A 475 11.45 9.37 -10.80
C GLN A 475 10.19 8.62 -11.26
N LYS A 476 9.38 9.19 -12.15
CA LYS A 476 8.14 8.61 -12.67
C LYS A 476 8.32 8.02 -14.07
N GLN A 477 9.51 8.09 -14.66
CA GLN A 477 9.74 7.71 -16.05
C GLN A 477 9.40 6.24 -16.30
N HIS A 478 9.83 5.34 -15.41
CA HIS A 478 9.51 3.91 -15.54
C HIS A 478 8.01 3.63 -15.37
N LEU A 479 7.31 4.36 -14.48
CA LEU A 479 5.86 4.20 -14.33
C LEU A 479 5.10 4.57 -15.60
N HIS A 480 5.50 5.63 -16.30
CA HIS A 480 4.90 5.99 -17.59
C HIS A 480 5.16 4.91 -18.65
N GLN A 481 6.38 4.38 -18.70
CA GLN A 481 6.71 3.27 -19.60
C GLN A 481 5.91 2.00 -19.28
N LEU A 482 5.68 1.70 -18.00
CA LEU A 482 4.82 0.58 -17.56
C LEU A 482 3.37 0.82 -17.96
N HIS A 483 2.87 2.05 -17.80
CA HIS A 483 1.50 2.40 -18.15
C HIS A 483 1.22 2.23 -19.65
N GLN A 484 2.19 2.57 -20.50
CA GLN A 484 2.11 2.33 -21.95
C GLN A 484 2.01 0.85 -22.35
N LEU A 485 2.26 -0.09 -21.42
CA LEU A 485 2.12 -1.53 -21.67
C LEU A 485 0.70 -2.07 -21.44
N PHE A 486 -0.27 -1.27 -20.95
CA PHE A 486 -1.67 -1.68 -20.73
C PHE A 486 -2.48 -1.91 -22.02
N GLN A 487 -1.82 -2.28 -23.11
CA GLN A 487 -2.46 -2.58 -24.39
C GLN A 487 -2.97 -4.03 -24.40
N PRO A 488 -4.16 -4.31 -24.95
CA PRO A 488 -4.70 -5.65 -24.97
C PRO A 488 -3.84 -6.56 -25.86
N ARG A 489 -3.30 -7.62 -25.25
CA ARG A 489 -2.63 -8.80 -25.84
C ARG A 489 -1.12 -8.70 -26.09
N PHE A 490 -0.33 -8.59 -25.01
CA PHE A 490 1.03 -9.14 -25.03
C PHE A 490 1.02 -10.61 -24.62
N ASP A 491 1.78 -11.44 -25.32
CA ASP A 491 2.25 -12.71 -24.77
C ASP A 491 3.04 -12.41 -23.47
N ARG A 492 2.87 -13.24 -22.44
CA ARG A 492 3.53 -13.08 -21.14
C ARG A 492 5.05 -13.02 -21.26
N SER A 493 5.63 -13.75 -22.21
CA SER A 493 7.07 -13.73 -22.48
C SER A 493 7.54 -12.35 -23.00
N VAL A 494 6.76 -11.76 -23.92
CA VAL A 494 7.01 -10.43 -24.50
C VAL A 494 6.80 -9.35 -23.45
N LEU A 495 5.75 -9.47 -22.63
CA LEU A 495 5.50 -8.57 -21.51
C LEU A 495 6.67 -8.59 -20.53
N ALA A 496 7.11 -9.77 -20.09
CA ALA A 496 8.24 -9.92 -19.17
C ALA A 496 9.53 -9.31 -19.74
N SER A 497 9.83 -9.51 -21.02
CA SER A 497 10.99 -8.89 -21.68
C SER A 497 10.93 -7.36 -21.69
N ARG A 498 9.75 -6.78 -21.97
CA ARG A 498 9.56 -5.32 -21.94
C ARG A 498 9.68 -4.77 -20.51
N LEU A 499 9.06 -5.44 -19.54
CA LEU A 499 9.16 -5.10 -18.13
C LEU A 499 10.61 -5.14 -17.63
N HIS A 500 11.36 -6.19 -17.99
CA HIS A 500 12.77 -6.32 -17.67
C HIS A 500 13.58 -5.10 -18.16
N ARG A 501 13.38 -4.69 -19.42
CA ARG A 501 14.07 -3.52 -20.00
C ARG A 501 13.73 -2.22 -19.27
N ILE A 502 12.46 -2.00 -18.92
CA ILE A 502 12.02 -0.83 -18.16
C ILE A 502 12.68 -0.81 -16.78
N LEU A 503 12.73 -1.96 -16.10
CA LEU A 503 13.37 -2.07 -14.79
C LEU A 503 14.87 -1.81 -14.83
N LEU A 504 15.59 -2.30 -15.86
CA LEU A 504 17.00 -2.00 -16.04
C LEU A 504 17.26 -0.49 -16.22
N HIS A 505 16.43 0.19 -17.00
CA HIS A 505 16.52 1.65 -17.14
C HIS A 505 16.26 2.37 -15.80
N ALA A 506 15.27 1.90 -15.02
CA ALA A 506 15.01 2.42 -13.69
C ALA A 506 16.19 2.20 -12.72
N ILE A 507 16.85 1.04 -12.79
CA ILE A 507 18.05 0.70 -12.01
C ILE A 507 19.19 1.67 -12.31
N GLU A 508 19.44 1.98 -13.59
CA GLU A 508 20.48 2.94 -14.00
C GLU A 508 20.20 4.36 -13.48
N LEU A 509 18.94 4.81 -13.57
CA LEU A 509 18.52 6.10 -13.04
C LEU A 509 18.68 6.15 -11.51
N VAL A 510 18.22 5.14 -10.78
CA VAL A 510 18.36 5.09 -9.32
C VAL A 510 19.82 5.06 -8.90
N THR A 511 20.67 4.32 -9.63
CA THR A 511 22.11 4.22 -9.35
C THR A 511 22.82 5.58 -9.51
N SER A 512 22.44 6.35 -10.53
CA SER A 512 23.06 7.64 -10.85
C SER A 512 22.51 8.81 -10.05
N GLN A 513 21.21 8.83 -9.77
CA GLN A 513 20.53 10.00 -9.18
C GLN A 513 20.41 9.95 -7.65
N VAL A 514 20.47 8.77 -7.03
CA VAL A 514 20.23 8.63 -5.58
C VAL A 514 21.56 8.57 -4.81
N GLY A 515 21.84 9.63 -4.03
CA GLY A 515 23.03 9.70 -3.18
C GLY A 515 22.92 8.95 -1.85
N ILE A 516 21.70 8.72 -1.34
CA ILE A 516 21.48 8.07 -0.03
C ILE A 516 21.65 6.56 -0.18
N ILE A 517 22.74 6.03 0.37
CA ILE A 517 23.15 4.62 0.21
C ILE A 517 22.07 3.65 0.69
N THR A 518 21.46 3.86 1.86
CA THR A 518 20.49 2.91 2.44
C THR A 518 19.21 2.82 1.60
N SER A 519 18.59 3.95 1.26
CA SER A 519 17.40 3.99 0.40
C SER A 519 17.68 3.47 -1.00
N ARG A 520 18.85 3.80 -1.57
CA ARG A 520 19.30 3.28 -2.87
C ARG A 520 19.45 1.76 -2.84
N SER A 521 20.21 1.23 -1.88
CA SER A 521 20.47 -0.20 -1.77
C SER A 521 19.19 -1.00 -1.54
N PHE A 522 18.25 -0.48 -0.74
CA PHE A 522 16.95 -1.13 -0.52
C PHE A 522 16.12 -1.20 -1.81
N LEU A 523 16.03 -0.09 -2.55
CA LEU A 523 15.25 -0.03 -3.80
C LEU A 523 15.91 -0.86 -4.92
N LEU A 524 17.22 -0.77 -5.09
CA LEU A 524 17.95 -1.57 -6.08
C LEU A 524 17.82 -3.07 -5.81
N ASN A 525 17.80 -3.47 -4.53
CA ASN A 525 17.58 -4.88 -4.18
C ASN A 525 16.20 -5.36 -4.65
N ALA A 526 15.14 -4.58 -4.42
CA ALA A 526 13.81 -4.86 -4.94
C ALA A 526 13.81 -4.96 -6.47
N TYR A 527 14.36 -3.96 -7.17
CA TYR A 527 14.34 -3.91 -8.64
C TYR A 527 15.13 -5.03 -9.29
N HIS A 528 16.34 -5.36 -8.79
CA HIS A 528 17.09 -6.50 -9.31
C HIS A 528 16.37 -7.83 -9.02
N SER A 529 15.72 -7.98 -7.87
CA SER A 529 14.93 -9.18 -7.57
C SER A 529 13.79 -9.37 -8.57
N ILE A 530 13.00 -8.30 -8.82
CA ILE A 530 11.92 -8.34 -9.81
C ILE A 530 12.48 -8.57 -11.22
N ALA A 531 13.57 -7.89 -11.60
CA ALA A 531 14.20 -8.05 -12.91
C ALA A 531 14.65 -9.50 -13.16
N ILE A 532 15.27 -10.16 -12.17
CA ILE A 532 15.63 -11.57 -12.29
C ILE A 532 14.38 -12.43 -12.52
N HIS A 533 13.28 -12.18 -11.80
CA HIS A 533 12.03 -12.92 -12.05
C HIS A 533 11.48 -12.72 -13.48
N MET A 534 11.63 -11.53 -14.05
CA MET A 534 11.23 -11.27 -15.44
C MET A 534 12.04 -12.10 -16.47
N LEU A 535 13.29 -12.47 -16.17
CA LEU A 535 14.12 -13.32 -17.03
C LEU A 535 13.60 -14.76 -17.14
N PHE A 536 12.84 -15.22 -16.14
CA PHE A 536 12.35 -16.61 -16.03
C PHE A 536 10.81 -16.65 -15.96
N SER A 537 10.15 -15.80 -16.74
CA SER A 537 8.69 -15.71 -16.82
C SER A 537 8.13 -16.48 -18.01
N GLY A 538 6.87 -16.92 -17.93
CA GLY A 538 6.18 -17.51 -19.08
C GLY A 538 4.78 -18.04 -18.75
N ASP A 539 4.12 -18.65 -19.74
CA ASP A 539 2.77 -19.18 -19.55
C ASP A 539 2.81 -20.50 -18.76
N LYS A 540 1.90 -20.66 -17.79
CA LYS A 540 1.82 -21.87 -16.96
C LYS A 540 1.05 -23.00 -17.67
N VAL A 541 0.34 -22.69 -18.75
CA VAL A 541 -0.54 -23.63 -19.46
C VAL A 541 0.12 -24.08 -20.77
N GLY A 542 0.67 -25.29 -20.78
CA GLY A 542 0.84 -26.10 -22.00
C GLY A 542 1.92 -25.72 -23.02
N GLN A 543 2.68 -24.63 -22.86
CA GLN A 543 3.78 -24.27 -23.78
C GLN A 543 5.17 -24.58 -23.22
N GLU A 544 6.09 -24.94 -24.12
CA GLU A 544 7.50 -25.19 -23.82
C GLU A 544 8.12 -24.00 -23.08
N ARG A 545 8.72 -24.27 -21.91
CA ARG A 545 9.47 -23.26 -21.14
C ARG A 545 10.48 -22.58 -22.05
N GLN A 546 10.52 -21.25 -22.02
CA GLN A 546 11.41 -20.44 -22.84
C GLN A 546 12.86 -20.92 -22.72
N MET A 547 13.52 -21.11 -23.87
CA MET A 547 14.90 -21.56 -23.96
C MET A 547 15.84 -20.56 -23.32
N ILE A 548 16.80 -21.03 -22.50
CA ILE A 548 17.80 -20.13 -21.90
C ILE A 548 18.78 -19.66 -22.99
N SER A 549 18.80 -18.34 -23.21
CA SER A 549 19.77 -17.69 -24.10
C SER A 549 21.05 -17.27 -23.34
N PRO A 550 22.19 -17.08 -24.04
CA PRO A 550 23.39 -16.50 -23.42
C PRO A 550 23.11 -15.15 -22.75
N SER A 551 22.33 -14.28 -23.41
CA SER A 551 21.93 -12.98 -22.86
C SER A 551 21.10 -13.08 -21.57
N THR A 552 20.32 -14.15 -21.41
CA THR A 552 19.57 -14.42 -20.18
C THR A 552 20.52 -14.72 -19.02
N ILE A 553 21.54 -15.55 -19.27
CA ILE A 553 22.57 -15.88 -18.26
C ILE A 553 23.39 -14.64 -17.91
N ASP A 554 23.80 -13.85 -18.90
CA ASP A 554 24.56 -12.62 -18.67
C ASP A 554 23.76 -11.60 -17.84
N SER A 555 22.49 -11.36 -18.20
CA SER A 555 21.60 -10.45 -17.47
C SER A 555 21.34 -10.92 -16.03
N PHE A 556 21.19 -12.25 -15.85
CA PHE A 556 21.07 -12.86 -14.53
C PHE A 556 22.33 -12.62 -13.69
N CYS A 557 23.51 -12.94 -14.24
CA CYS A 557 24.78 -12.76 -13.56
C CYS A 557 25.02 -11.29 -13.17
N GLN A 558 24.71 -10.34 -14.05
CA GLN A 558 24.81 -8.90 -13.77
C GLN A 558 23.96 -8.49 -12.57
N SER A 559 22.67 -8.87 -12.55
CA SER A 559 21.78 -8.56 -11.43
C SER A 559 22.18 -9.29 -10.14
N ALA A 560 22.63 -10.54 -10.24
CA ALA A 560 23.10 -11.32 -9.10
C ALA A 560 24.37 -10.72 -8.47
N SER A 561 25.32 -10.27 -9.30
CA SER A 561 26.52 -9.55 -8.85
C SER A 561 26.20 -8.19 -8.24
N ALA A 562 25.22 -7.46 -8.76
CA ALA A 562 24.75 -6.20 -8.16
C ALA A 562 24.13 -6.43 -6.77
N LEU A 563 23.27 -7.46 -6.63
CA LEU A 563 22.70 -7.87 -5.34
C LEU A 563 23.77 -8.29 -4.34
N LEU A 564 24.81 -8.98 -4.80
CA LEU A 564 25.96 -9.34 -3.98
C LEU A 564 26.72 -8.10 -3.48
N ALA A 565 26.97 -7.11 -4.36
CA ALA A 565 27.64 -5.88 -3.98
C ALA A 565 26.83 -5.10 -2.92
N ILE A 566 25.50 -5.07 -3.05
CA ILE A 566 24.60 -4.50 -2.04
C ILE A 566 24.73 -5.26 -0.70
N ALA A 567 24.73 -6.59 -0.73
CA ALA A 567 24.86 -7.42 0.47
C ALA A 567 26.20 -7.18 1.20
N GLN A 568 27.31 -7.05 0.46
CA GLN A 568 28.63 -6.79 1.01
C GLN A 568 28.73 -5.40 1.67
N GLN A 569 28.14 -4.36 1.07
CA GLN A 569 28.10 -3.00 1.64
C GLN A 569 27.36 -2.94 2.99
N SER A 570 26.37 -3.82 3.20
CA SER A 570 25.61 -3.87 4.46
C SER A 570 26.34 -4.58 5.61
N SER A 571 27.43 -5.30 5.33
CA SER A 571 28.20 -6.06 6.33
C SER A 571 29.25 -5.24 7.10
N SER A 572 29.58 -4.03 6.64
CA SER A 572 30.73 -3.25 7.13
C SER A 572 30.43 -2.20 8.21
N GLN A 573 29.25 -2.19 8.84
CA GLN A 573 28.97 -1.25 9.94
C GLN A 573 29.50 -1.79 11.29
N PRO A 574 30.41 -1.08 11.99
CA PRO A 574 30.90 -1.51 13.29
C PRO A 574 29.80 -1.39 14.34
N THR A 575 29.50 -2.50 15.01
CA THR A 575 28.68 -2.54 16.23
C THR A 575 29.34 -1.70 17.32
N SER A 576 28.82 -0.51 17.58
CA SER A 576 29.15 0.23 18.80
C SER A 576 28.62 -0.55 20.02
N PRO A 577 29.42 -0.74 21.08
CA PRO A 577 29.05 -1.56 22.24
C PRO A 577 27.99 -0.92 23.17
N MET A 578 27.45 0.26 22.83
CA MET A 578 26.29 0.85 23.49
C MET A 578 25.18 1.13 22.46
N SER A 579 24.33 0.13 22.19
CA SER A 579 23.16 0.29 21.33
C SER A 579 21.88 0.00 22.13
N THR A 580 21.48 0.96 22.96
CA THR A 580 20.09 1.08 23.46
C THR A 580 19.20 1.89 22.50
N GLN A 581 19.71 2.30 21.34
CA GLN A 581 18.89 2.93 20.30
C GLN A 581 18.12 1.85 19.54
N VAL A 582 16.80 1.89 19.68
CA VAL A 582 15.86 1.23 18.78
C VAL A 582 16.21 1.69 17.35
N ASN A 583 16.61 0.75 16.49
CA ASN A 583 17.02 1.06 15.13
C ASN A 583 15.77 1.40 14.31
N ILE A 584 15.32 2.66 14.33
CA ILE A 584 14.20 3.18 13.52
C ILE A 584 14.59 3.26 12.04
N GLY A 585 15.42 2.35 11.55
CA GLY A 585 16.07 2.34 10.24
C GLY A 585 15.28 1.59 9.16
N ILE A 586 15.73 1.72 7.91
CA ILE A 586 15.27 0.80 6.84
C ILE A 586 15.83 -0.59 7.14
N GLU A 587 14.96 -1.51 7.55
CA GLU A 587 15.36 -2.90 7.78
C GLU A 587 15.57 -3.62 6.43
N CYS A 588 16.83 -3.80 6.04
CA CYS A 588 17.19 -4.36 4.75
C CYS A 588 17.20 -5.91 4.73
N SER A 589 17.11 -6.56 5.89
CA SER A 589 17.32 -8.01 6.04
C SER A 589 16.33 -8.84 5.23
N ASN A 590 15.03 -8.52 5.33
CA ASN A 590 13.98 -9.24 4.60
C ASN A 590 14.11 -9.04 3.08
N MET A 591 14.32 -7.81 2.62
CA MET A 591 14.55 -7.53 1.19
C MET A 591 15.77 -8.30 0.66
N MET A 592 16.86 -8.33 1.42
CA MET A 592 18.06 -9.08 1.06
C MET A 592 17.83 -10.60 1.04
N LEU A 593 16.99 -11.14 1.93
CA LEU A 593 16.58 -12.54 1.86
C LEU A 593 15.84 -12.85 0.57
N TYR A 594 14.89 -11.99 0.16
CA TYR A 594 14.19 -12.16 -1.11
C TYR A 594 15.15 -12.10 -2.31
N GLY A 595 16.09 -11.16 -2.34
CA GLY A 595 17.11 -11.09 -3.39
C GLY A 595 18.01 -12.33 -3.44
N LEU A 596 18.49 -12.81 -2.29
CA LEU A 596 19.31 -14.02 -2.22
C LEU A 596 18.51 -15.28 -2.60
N ASP A 597 17.27 -15.40 -2.13
CA ASP A 597 16.39 -16.50 -2.51
C ASP A 597 16.15 -16.51 -4.03
N THR A 598 15.86 -15.35 -4.61
CA THR A 598 15.69 -15.16 -6.06
C THR A 598 16.91 -15.65 -6.84
N CYS A 599 18.12 -15.20 -6.46
CA CYS A 599 19.36 -15.66 -7.09
C CYS A 599 19.57 -17.17 -6.96
N SER A 600 19.31 -17.74 -5.77
CA SER A 600 19.49 -19.17 -5.54
C SER A 600 18.56 -20.02 -6.40
N ARG A 601 17.33 -19.54 -6.65
CA ARG A 601 16.36 -20.20 -7.54
C ARG A 601 16.74 -20.03 -9.00
N GLY A 602 17.19 -18.84 -9.40
CA GLY A 602 17.71 -18.61 -10.76
C GLY A 602 18.85 -19.57 -11.11
N LEU A 603 19.84 -19.72 -10.22
CA LEU A 603 20.93 -20.69 -10.39
C LEU A 603 20.41 -22.13 -10.52
N SER A 604 19.46 -22.51 -9.66
CA SER A 604 18.87 -23.87 -9.69
C SER A 604 18.09 -24.14 -10.97
N TYR A 605 17.39 -23.12 -11.47
CA TYR A 605 16.66 -23.18 -12.74
C TYR A 605 17.63 -23.36 -13.91
N ILE A 606 18.70 -22.55 -13.98
CA ILE A 606 19.74 -22.66 -15.01
C ILE A 606 20.35 -24.06 -14.99
N TYR A 607 20.71 -24.58 -13.82
CA TYR A 607 21.26 -25.93 -13.69
C TYR A 607 20.26 -27.01 -14.17
N THR A 608 18.98 -26.89 -13.84
CA THR A 608 17.94 -27.84 -14.29
C THR A 608 17.80 -27.84 -15.81
N ARG A 609 18.00 -26.69 -16.47
CA ARG A 609 18.02 -26.59 -17.94
C ARG A 609 19.28 -27.20 -18.55
N HIS A 610 20.40 -27.24 -17.84
CA HIS A 610 21.53 -28.04 -18.30
C HIS A 610 21.20 -29.55 -18.30
N GLU A 611 20.53 -30.07 -17.26
CA GLU A 611 20.20 -31.50 -17.22
C GLU A 611 19.15 -31.88 -18.30
N ARG A 612 18.11 -31.06 -18.45
CA ARG A 612 16.89 -31.42 -19.19
C ARG A 612 16.59 -30.59 -20.43
N GLY A 613 17.36 -29.54 -20.67
CA GLY A 613 17.18 -28.65 -21.80
C GLY A 613 17.72 -29.23 -23.11
N SER A 614 17.62 -28.41 -24.15
CA SER A 614 18.17 -28.65 -25.48
C SER A 614 19.70 -28.76 -25.46
N ILE A 615 20.29 -29.30 -26.52
CA ILE A 615 21.75 -29.40 -26.66
C ILE A 615 22.38 -27.99 -26.69
N GLU A 616 21.69 -27.04 -27.30
CA GLU A 616 22.05 -25.62 -27.39
C GLU A 616 22.12 -24.97 -26.00
N GLU A 617 21.14 -25.24 -25.14
CA GLU A 617 21.15 -24.77 -23.75
C GLU A 617 22.31 -25.36 -22.95
N ARG A 618 22.57 -26.66 -23.10
CA ARG A 618 23.71 -27.32 -22.44
C ARG A 618 25.03 -26.69 -22.84
N ASN A 619 25.23 -26.48 -24.14
CA ASN A 619 26.45 -25.86 -24.65
C ASN A 619 26.60 -24.43 -24.12
N THR A 620 25.52 -23.65 -24.12
CA THR A 620 25.52 -22.28 -23.60
C THR A 620 25.87 -22.22 -22.11
N ILE A 621 25.32 -23.13 -21.31
CA ILE A 621 25.58 -23.20 -19.86
C ILE A 621 27.02 -23.67 -19.61
N ASN A 622 27.53 -24.62 -20.40
CA ASN A 622 28.93 -25.07 -20.30
C ASN A 622 29.92 -23.95 -20.62
N MET A 623 29.63 -23.10 -21.60
CA MET A 623 30.48 -21.95 -21.92
C MET A 623 30.53 -20.89 -20.80
N THR A 624 29.47 -20.78 -19.99
CA THR A 624 29.35 -19.80 -18.90
C THR A 624 29.55 -20.40 -17.51
N GLN A 625 29.93 -21.68 -17.44
CA GLN A 625 30.02 -22.47 -16.21
C GLN A 625 30.91 -21.82 -15.13
N THR A 626 32.10 -21.34 -15.50
CA THR A 626 33.04 -20.73 -14.54
C THR A 626 32.44 -19.51 -13.86
N GLN A 627 31.72 -18.67 -14.62
CA GLN A 627 31.03 -17.49 -14.08
C GLN A 627 29.91 -17.90 -13.12
N LEU A 628 29.12 -18.92 -13.48
CA LEU A 628 28.03 -19.43 -12.62
C LEU A 628 28.55 -20.01 -11.31
N ILE A 629 29.69 -20.72 -11.34
CA ILE A 629 30.36 -21.24 -10.13
C ILE A 629 30.81 -20.08 -9.23
N ASP A 630 31.45 -19.07 -9.81
CA ASP A 630 31.96 -17.91 -9.07
C ASP A 630 30.81 -17.13 -8.40
N VAL A 631 29.76 -16.80 -9.14
CA VAL A 631 28.56 -16.13 -8.62
C VAL A 631 27.92 -16.96 -7.50
N ALA A 632 27.73 -18.27 -7.70
CA ALA A 632 27.16 -19.15 -6.68
C ALA A 632 28.04 -19.22 -5.40
N ALA A 633 29.36 -19.23 -5.57
CA ALA A 633 30.31 -19.26 -4.46
C ALA A 633 30.28 -17.96 -3.66
N GLN A 634 30.31 -16.81 -4.33
CA GLN A 634 30.28 -15.50 -3.66
C GLN A 634 28.94 -15.27 -2.93
N LEU A 635 27.80 -15.62 -3.54
CA LEU A 635 26.49 -15.55 -2.90
C LEU A 635 26.38 -16.49 -1.68
N TYR A 636 26.96 -17.70 -1.77
CA TYR A 636 27.05 -18.61 -0.61
C TYR A 636 27.87 -18.01 0.54
N GLN A 637 28.94 -17.27 0.24
CA GLN A 637 29.70 -16.55 1.28
C GLN A 637 28.91 -15.37 1.84
N ALA A 638 28.17 -14.63 1.02
CA ALA A 638 27.31 -13.53 1.48
C ALA A 638 26.25 -14.01 2.49
N CYS A 639 25.70 -15.22 2.31
CA CYS A 639 24.81 -15.86 3.30
C CYS A 639 25.47 -16.17 4.66
N LYS A 640 26.78 -16.00 4.81
CA LYS A 640 27.48 -16.15 6.09
C LYS A 640 27.73 -14.81 6.80
N GLY A 641 27.43 -13.68 6.17
CA GLY A 641 27.59 -12.36 6.78
C GLY A 641 26.65 -12.14 7.96
N ASP A 642 27.05 -11.30 8.92
CA ASP A 642 26.33 -11.08 10.18
C ASP A 642 24.93 -10.47 9.98
N ALA A 643 24.74 -9.63 8.97
CA ALA A 643 23.46 -8.97 8.69
C ALA A 643 22.36 -9.96 8.29
N VAL A 644 22.68 -10.93 7.43
CA VAL A 644 21.71 -11.92 6.92
C VAL A 644 21.59 -13.12 7.85
N SER A 645 22.67 -13.47 8.56
CA SER A 645 22.69 -14.62 9.49
C SER A 645 21.66 -14.50 10.62
N ARG A 646 21.25 -13.27 10.98
CA ARG A 646 20.18 -12.98 11.95
C ARG A 646 18.80 -13.52 11.54
N LEU A 647 18.59 -13.79 10.24
CA LEU A 647 17.33 -14.34 9.72
C LEU A 647 17.16 -15.85 10.00
N GLY A 648 18.17 -16.50 10.60
CA GLY A 648 18.04 -17.82 11.20
C GLY A 648 17.50 -18.90 10.25
N SER A 649 16.32 -19.45 10.57
CA SER A 649 15.71 -20.56 9.83
C SER A 649 15.30 -20.18 8.40
N ALA A 650 14.91 -18.93 8.15
CA ALA A 650 14.43 -18.48 6.84
C ALA A 650 15.55 -18.50 5.78
N LEU A 651 16.81 -18.26 6.19
CA LEU A 651 17.97 -18.26 5.29
C LEU A 651 18.50 -19.68 5.00
N LEU A 652 18.23 -20.65 5.86
CA LEU A 652 18.82 -21.98 5.78
C LEU A 652 18.51 -22.71 4.45
N PRO A 653 17.26 -22.69 3.91
CA PRO A 653 16.96 -23.28 2.61
C PRO A 653 17.74 -22.61 1.47
N VAL A 654 17.85 -21.28 1.49
CA VAL A 654 18.58 -20.48 0.49
C VAL A 654 20.06 -20.84 0.48
N LYS A 655 20.69 -20.87 1.66
CA LYS A 655 22.09 -21.26 1.83
C LYS A 655 22.36 -22.68 1.36
N LYS A 656 21.46 -23.63 1.67
CA LYS A 656 21.56 -25.02 1.20
C LYS A 656 21.45 -25.09 -0.33
N ARG A 657 20.54 -24.33 -0.94
CA ARG A 657 20.38 -24.27 -2.39
C ARG A 657 21.64 -23.76 -3.06
N PHE A 658 22.22 -22.64 -2.62
CA PHE A 658 23.50 -22.15 -3.15
C PHE A 658 24.62 -23.19 -3.06
N LYS A 659 24.80 -23.84 -1.90
CA LYS A 659 25.83 -24.88 -1.74
C LYS A 659 25.64 -26.02 -2.73
N ARG A 660 24.41 -26.50 -2.91
CA ARG A 660 24.09 -27.59 -3.85
C ARG A 660 24.38 -27.17 -5.30
N THR A 661 23.86 -26.02 -5.72
CA THR A 661 24.05 -25.55 -7.10
C THR A 661 25.52 -25.29 -7.43
N LYS A 662 26.29 -24.75 -6.49
CA LYS A 662 27.74 -24.59 -6.63
C LYS A 662 28.43 -25.93 -6.94
N ILE A 663 28.22 -26.94 -6.09
CA ILE A 663 28.81 -28.27 -6.26
C ILE A 663 28.37 -28.88 -7.60
N ALA A 664 27.10 -28.72 -7.95
CA ALA A 664 26.54 -29.25 -9.17
C ALA A 664 27.24 -28.67 -10.42
N PHE A 665 27.45 -27.35 -10.48
CA PHE A 665 28.22 -26.74 -11.56
C PHE A 665 29.70 -27.15 -11.53
N GLU A 666 30.35 -27.30 -10.38
CA GLU A 666 31.75 -27.79 -10.30
C GLU A 666 31.92 -29.20 -10.90
N LEU A 667 30.93 -30.07 -10.71
CA LEU A 667 30.95 -31.43 -11.24
C LEU A 667 30.80 -31.51 -12.76
N LEU A 668 30.16 -30.52 -13.42
CA LEU A 668 30.02 -30.48 -14.87
C LEU A 668 31.37 -30.38 -15.60
N GLY A 669 32.38 -29.79 -14.96
CA GLY A 669 33.72 -29.58 -15.54
C GLY A 669 34.68 -30.75 -15.30
N SER A 670 34.26 -31.71 -14.46
CA SER A 670 35.06 -32.88 -14.11
C SER A 670 34.67 -34.05 -15.00
N SER A 671 35.23 -34.12 -16.21
CA SER A 671 35.21 -35.34 -17.04
C SER A 671 36.15 -36.42 -16.47
N ALA A 672 36.02 -36.72 -15.19
CA ALA A 672 36.63 -37.88 -14.55
C ALA A 672 35.49 -38.68 -13.91
N VAL A 673 35.15 -39.81 -14.53
CA VAL A 673 34.31 -40.84 -13.92
C VAL A 673 34.93 -41.18 -12.56
N PRO A 674 34.24 -40.97 -11.42
CA PRO A 674 34.69 -41.58 -10.18
C PRO A 674 34.26 -43.04 -10.24
N SER A 675 35.19 -43.93 -10.57
CA SER A 675 35.08 -45.33 -10.17
C SER A 675 35.02 -45.37 -8.64
N LEU A 676 33.83 -45.60 -8.08
CA LEU A 676 33.66 -45.87 -6.65
C LEU A 676 34.54 -47.06 -6.23
N PRO A 677 35.33 -46.97 -5.14
CA PRO A 677 35.83 -48.16 -4.48
C PRO A 677 34.68 -48.83 -3.74
N SER A 678 34.39 -50.07 -4.12
CA SER A 678 33.48 -50.98 -3.43
C SER A 678 33.96 -51.29 -2.01
N GLY A 679 33.14 -50.96 -1.01
CA GLY A 679 33.26 -51.40 0.38
C GLY A 679 31.85 -51.49 1.01
N PRO A 680 31.55 -52.53 1.81
CA PRO A 680 30.16 -52.95 2.07
C PRO A 680 29.54 -52.29 3.30
N ASN A 681 28.21 -52.27 3.29
CA ASN A 681 27.27 -51.98 4.39
C ASN A 681 26.98 -50.49 4.67
N GLU A 682 25.88 -49.98 4.12
CA GLU A 682 24.67 -49.64 4.90
C GLU A 682 23.54 -49.18 3.95
N THR A 683 22.33 -49.48 4.38
CA THR A 683 21.06 -49.54 3.65
C THR A 683 20.51 -48.20 3.16
N ASP A 684 19.83 -48.26 2.01
CA ASP A 684 18.79 -47.37 1.48
C ASP A 684 19.11 -45.89 1.25
N THR A 685 19.67 -45.59 0.07
CA THR A 685 19.63 -44.25 -0.55
C THR A 685 19.36 -44.32 -2.06
N THR A 686 18.18 -44.81 -2.44
CA THR A 686 17.65 -44.70 -3.83
C THR A 686 16.31 -43.97 -3.91
N GLY A 687 15.85 -43.33 -2.82
CA GLY A 687 14.57 -42.61 -2.77
C GLY A 687 14.61 -41.07 -2.92
N ILE A 688 15.78 -40.43 -3.03
CA ILE A 688 15.87 -38.95 -2.90
C ILE A 688 15.76 -38.21 -4.25
N TRP A 689 15.92 -38.91 -5.38
CA TRP A 689 15.96 -38.27 -6.70
C TRP A 689 14.60 -38.21 -7.42
N ALA A 690 13.56 -38.87 -6.91
CA ALA A 690 12.23 -38.91 -7.55
C ALA A 690 11.19 -37.94 -6.94
N ALA A 691 11.35 -37.47 -5.69
CA ALA A 691 10.30 -36.70 -4.99
C ALA A 691 10.23 -35.20 -5.34
N ALA A 692 10.76 -34.79 -6.50
CA ALA A 692 10.67 -33.41 -6.97
C ALA A 692 10.28 -33.29 -8.46
N ASN A 693 10.12 -34.39 -9.18
CA ASN A 693 9.69 -34.38 -10.57
C ASN A 693 8.88 -35.62 -10.86
N ASP A 694 7.57 -35.56 -10.66
CA ASP A 694 6.65 -36.33 -11.49
C ASP A 694 5.23 -35.78 -11.41
N LEU A 695 4.47 -36.12 -12.47
CA LEU A 695 3.12 -35.74 -12.89
C LEU A 695 3.12 -34.62 -13.95
N ARG A 696 2.87 -34.88 -15.25
CA ARG A 696 2.28 -36.05 -15.94
C ARG A 696 2.71 -36.12 -17.40
N LEU A 697 2.76 -37.33 -17.96
CA LEU A 697 2.04 -37.77 -19.17
C LEU A 697 2.26 -39.29 -19.34
N ASP A 698 1.17 -40.04 -19.45
CA ASP A 698 1.13 -41.50 -19.59
C ASP A 698 0.59 -41.83 -21.00
N PRO A 699 1.31 -42.61 -21.81
CA PRO A 699 0.72 -43.40 -22.88
C PRO A 699 0.94 -44.90 -22.61
N GLY A 700 -0.17 -45.64 -22.54
CA GLY A 700 -0.18 -47.04 -22.15
C GLY A 700 0.24 -48.05 -23.22
N VAL A 701 -0.30 -49.27 -23.02
CA VAL A 701 -0.19 -50.53 -23.79
C VAL A 701 1.15 -51.27 -23.47
N ILE A 702 1.24 -52.57 -23.11
CA ILE A 702 0.71 -53.85 -23.64
C ILE A 702 0.90 -54.90 -22.51
N ASP A 703 -0.13 -55.64 -22.09
CA ASP A 703 -0.49 -57.03 -22.44
C ASP A 703 0.57 -58.16 -22.21
N GLN A 704 0.08 -59.26 -21.64
CA GLN A 704 0.58 -60.65 -21.66
C GLN A 704 1.88 -61.08 -20.93
N LEU A 705 1.70 -61.87 -19.86
CA LEU A 705 2.05 -63.31 -19.74
C LEU A 705 1.93 -63.72 -18.26
N ALA A 706 0.82 -64.34 -17.84
CA ALA A 706 0.62 -65.80 -17.76
C ALA A 706 1.36 -66.48 -16.58
N GLY A 707 0.58 -67.03 -15.64
CA GLY A 707 0.96 -68.25 -14.92
C GLY A 707 0.65 -68.30 -13.41
N GLN A 708 -0.29 -69.19 -13.05
CA GLN A 708 -0.43 -69.91 -11.76
C GLN A 708 -1.13 -69.14 -10.61
N SER A 709 -2.45 -69.26 -10.43
CA SER A 709 -3.23 -70.37 -9.83
C SER A 709 -2.78 -70.80 -8.43
N LEU A 710 -3.60 -70.53 -7.41
CA LEU A 710 -4.14 -71.54 -6.50
C LEU A 710 -5.34 -71.03 -5.68
N ASN A 711 -6.32 -71.93 -5.56
CA ASN A 711 -7.68 -71.79 -5.07
C ASN A 711 -7.84 -71.50 -3.57
N SER A 712 -8.92 -70.83 -3.17
CA SER A 712 -10.01 -71.42 -2.34
C SER A 712 -11.11 -70.40 -1.98
N SER A 713 -12.35 -70.75 -2.32
CA SER A 713 -13.63 -70.07 -2.00
C SER A 713 -14.20 -70.60 -0.66
N PRO A 714 -15.50 -70.40 -0.29
CA PRO A 714 -16.46 -69.30 -0.49
C PRO A 714 -17.16 -68.87 0.83
N GLY A 715 -17.76 -67.68 0.86
CA GLY A 715 -18.71 -67.26 1.91
C GLY A 715 -19.71 -66.25 1.35
N SER A 716 -20.98 -66.65 1.30
CA SER A 716 -22.03 -66.15 0.40
C SER A 716 -23.07 -65.22 1.05
N LEU A 717 -23.34 -64.10 0.36
CA LEU A 717 -24.65 -63.48 0.03
C LEU A 717 -25.47 -62.77 1.14
N PRO A 718 -26.40 -61.82 0.83
CA PRO A 718 -27.02 -61.58 -0.48
C PRO A 718 -27.07 -60.14 -1.01
N ALA A 719 -27.33 -60.09 -2.31
CA ALA A 719 -27.60 -58.93 -3.14
C ALA A 719 -28.98 -58.31 -2.88
N MET A 720 -29.03 -56.98 -2.91
CA MET A 720 -30.14 -56.21 -3.48
C MET A 720 -29.54 -55.15 -4.41
N ALA A 721 -30.07 -55.08 -5.63
CA ALA A 721 -29.93 -53.97 -6.57
C ALA A 721 -31.35 -53.70 -7.12
N PRO A 722 -31.65 -52.57 -7.79
CA PRO A 722 -30.91 -51.31 -7.94
C PRO A 722 -31.76 -50.07 -7.53
N ASP A 723 -31.14 -48.89 -7.39
CA ASP A 723 -31.85 -47.62 -7.57
C ASP A 723 -30.94 -46.64 -8.34
N PRO A 724 -31.28 -46.23 -9.58
CA PRO A 724 -30.43 -45.42 -10.43
C PRO A 724 -30.72 -43.94 -10.20
N SER A 725 -30.17 -43.37 -9.12
CA SER A 725 -30.23 -41.92 -8.93
C SER A 725 -29.04 -41.40 -8.12
N MET A 726 -27.83 -41.50 -8.67
CA MET A 726 -26.71 -40.58 -8.39
C MET A 726 -25.65 -40.74 -9.47
N THR A 727 -25.90 -40.13 -10.62
CA THR A 727 -24.82 -39.70 -11.51
C THR A 727 -24.04 -38.60 -10.80
N PHE A 728 -22.84 -38.92 -10.32
CA PHE A 728 -21.80 -37.92 -10.08
C PHE A 728 -21.43 -37.31 -11.43
N PRO A 729 -21.56 -35.98 -11.63
CA PRO A 729 -21.00 -35.35 -12.81
C PRO A 729 -19.48 -35.32 -12.66
N GLU A 730 -18.81 -35.79 -13.70
CA GLU A 730 -17.39 -35.65 -13.95
C GLU A 730 -16.93 -34.20 -13.78
N HIS A 731 -15.71 -34.04 -13.28
CA HIS A 731 -14.98 -32.78 -13.18
C HIS A 731 -14.98 -31.99 -14.50
N PRO A 732 -15.36 -30.70 -14.48
CA PRO A 732 -14.70 -29.69 -15.24
C PRO A 732 -13.83 -28.87 -14.28
N THR A 733 -12.51 -28.95 -14.45
CA THR A 733 -11.59 -27.93 -13.96
C THR A 733 -11.81 -26.69 -14.83
N GLU A 734 -12.91 -25.98 -14.58
CA GLU A 734 -13.21 -24.75 -15.29
C GLU A 734 -12.18 -23.69 -14.88
N VAL A 735 -11.50 -23.19 -15.91
CA VAL A 735 -10.70 -21.98 -15.91
C VAL A 735 -11.51 -20.89 -15.21
N ILE A 736 -11.02 -20.40 -14.07
CA ILE A 736 -11.55 -19.17 -13.48
C ILE A 736 -11.25 -18.07 -14.50
N ASP A 737 -12.28 -17.72 -15.26
CA ASP A 737 -12.29 -16.55 -16.13
C ASP A 737 -12.05 -15.31 -15.27
N PRO A 738 -10.96 -14.54 -15.50
CA PRO A 738 -10.72 -13.29 -14.79
C PRO A 738 -11.74 -12.19 -15.14
N GLY A 739 -12.71 -12.46 -16.03
CA GLY A 739 -13.80 -11.56 -16.42
C GLY A 739 -14.88 -11.27 -15.35
N PHE A 740 -14.76 -11.77 -14.11
CA PHE A 740 -15.84 -11.68 -13.12
C PHE A 740 -16.10 -10.27 -12.52
N PHE A 741 -15.32 -9.25 -12.91
CA PHE A 741 -15.51 -7.87 -12.43
C PHE A 741 -16.32 -6.95 -13.35
N ILE A 742 -16.88 -7.45 -14.46
CA ILE A 742 -17.65 -6.59 -15.37
C ILE A 742 -19.14 -6.44 -14.97
N ASN A 743 -19.69 -7.32 -14.11
CA ASN A 743 -21.14 -7.35 -13.86
C ASN A 743 -21.52 -7.27 -12.36
N GLY A 744 -21.17 -6.18 -11.68
CA GLY A 744 -21.62 -5.95 -10.30
C GLY A 744 -21.53 -4.47 -9.88
N PRO A 745 -22.64 -3.74 -9.69
CA PRO A 745 -22.61 -2.28 -9.49
C PRO A 745 -22.04 -1.80 -8.14
N VAL A 746 -21.64 -2.69 -7.24
CA VAL A 746 -21.62 -2.36 -5.79
C VAL A 746 -20.23 -2.36 -5.15
N ALA A 747 -19.19 -2.94 -5.78
CA ALA A 747 -17.85 -3.02 -5.16
C ALA A 747 -16.88 -1.90 -5.58
N ALA A 748 -17.07 -1.32 -6.78
CA ALA A 748 -16.16 -0.34 -7.37
C ALA A 748 -16.11 1.07 -6.73
N PRO A 749 -17.14 1.62 -6.03
CA PRO A 749 -17.05 2.99 -5.51
C PRO A 749 -16.20 3.17 -4.23
N LEU A 750 -15.69 2.09 -3.62
CA LEU A 750 -15.53 2.03 -2.17
C LEU A 750 -14.20 2.53 -1.56
N LEU A 751 -13.13 2.68 -2.35
CA LEU A 751 -11.79 3.04 -1.85
C LEU A 751 -11.30 4.45 -2.23
N GLY A 752 -12.10 5.21 -2.97
CA GLY A 752 -11.98 6.66 -3.07
C GLY A 752 -10.79 7.21 -3.87
N PHE A 753 -9.97 6.40 -4.52
CA PHE A 753 -8.92 6.91 -5.42
C PHE A 753 -9.51 7.38 -6.78
N PRO A 754 -8.97 8.42 -7.43
CA PRO A 754 -9.55 9.06 -8.62
C PRO A 754 -9.82 8.11 -9.81
N GLY A 755 -9.05 7.01 -9.93
CA GLY A 755 -9.25 5.99 -10.97
C GLY A 755 -10.53 5.17 -10.81
N LEU A 756 -11.04 4.96 -9.58
CA LEU A 756 -12.28 4.23 -9.31
C LEU A 756 -13.53 5.06 -9.60
N ALA A 757 -13.47 6.38 -9.40
CA ALA A 757 -14.62 7.27 -9.57
C ALA A 757 -14.99 7.47 -11.05
N LYS A 758 -14.00 7.47 -11.95
CA LYS A 758 -14.19 7.76 -13.38
C LYS A 758 -14.77 6.57 -14.15
N MET A 759 -14.43 5.34 -13.74
CA MET A 759 -15.00 4.09 -14.26
C MET A 759 -16.53 4.00 -14.03
N ASN A 760 -17.04 4.64 -12.97
CA ASN A 760 -18.48 4.71 -12.68
C ASN A 760 -19.27 5.59 -13.67
N MET A 761 -18.67 6.66 -14.22
CA MET A 761 -19.38 7.56 -15.13
C MET A 761 -19.62 6.91 -16.50
N GLN A 762 -18.64 6.19 -17.03
CA GLN A 762 -18.78 5.52 -18.33
C GLN A 762 -19.68 4.27 -18.26
N LEU A 763 -19.77 3.60 -17.11
CA LEU A 763 -20.69 2.47 -16.94
C LEU A 763 -22.15 2.91 -16.85
N GLN A 764 -22.44 4.09 -16.27
CA GLN A 764 -23.80 4.65 -16.27
C GLN A 764 -24.23 5.05 -17.68
N ASP A 765 -23.36 5.67 -18.48
CA ASP A 765 -23.70 6.04 -19.87
C ASP A 765 -23.94 4.82 -20.77
N TYR A 766 -23.28 3.68 -20.51
CA TYR A 766 -23.50 2.43 -21.26
C TYR A 766 -24.73 1.63 -20.80
N LEU A 767 -25.10 1.71 -19.51
CA LEU A 767 -26.26 0.99 -18.97
C LEU A 767 -27.59 1.73 -19.16
N PHE A 768 -27.57 3.02 -19.51
CA PHE A 768 -28.76 3.83 -19.80
C PHE A 768 -28.95 4.17 -21.29
N GLN A 769 -28.14 3.60 -22.20
CA GLN A 769 -28.36 3.72 -23.65
C GLN A 769 -29.17 2.58 -24.27
N ASP A 770 -29.50 1.54 -23.51
CA ASP A 770 -30.27 0.37 -23.98
C ASP A 770 -31.62 0.23 -23.26
N GLU A 771 -32.41 1.31 -23.22
CA GLU A 771 -33.87 1.20 -23.14
C GLU A 771 -34.50 2.17 -24.15
N SER A 772 -34.43 1.79 -25.43
CA SER A 772 -35.38 2.29 -26.43
C SER A 772 -36.43 1.19 -26.68
N ASP A 773 -37.66 1.52 -26.34
CA ASP A 773 -38.87 0.69 -26.40
C ASP A 773 -39.08 0.07 -27.80
N PRO A 774 -39.10 -1.27 -27.96
CA PRO A 774 -39.21 -1.93 -29.25
C PRO A 774 -40.68 -2.10 -29.69
N THR A 775 -41.53 -1.08 -29.55
CA THR A 775 -42.95 -1.17 -29.98
C THR A 775 -43.53 0.07 -30.67
N GLN A 776 -42.72 1.03 -31.12
CA GLN A 776 -43.16 2.05 -32.07
C GLN A 776 -42.29 2.04 -33.32
N ASP A 777 -42.62 1.16 -34.27
CA ASP A 777 -42.55 1.42 -35.72
C ASP A 777 -42.99 0.17 -36.51
N ILE A 778 -44.29 -0.13 -36.46
CA ILE A 778 -44.97 -0.92 -37.50
C ILE A 778 -46.08 -0.03 -38.05
N SER A 779 -45.70 0.91 -38.91
CA SER A 779 -46.59 1.64 -39.84
C SER A 779 -45.75 2.50 -40.77
N GLY A 780 -45.26 1.96 -41.90
CA GLY A 780 -44.66 2.82 -42.92
C GLY A 780 -43.71 2.19 -43.93
N LEU A 781 -43.96 0.97 -44.42
CA LEU A 781 -43.24 0.43 -45.58
C LEU A 781 -44.23 -0.10 -46.63
N PHE A 782 -44.87 0.83 -47.33
CA PHE A 782 -45.39 0.65 -48.68
C PHE A 782 -45.17 1.96 -49.44
N GLY A 783 -44.36 1.93 -50.50
CA GLY A 783 -44.14 3.07 -51.37
C GLY A 783 -42.90 2.92 -52.24
N GLN A 784 -43.06 2.22 -53.36
CA GLN A 784 -42.11 2.12 -54.47
C GLN A 784 -41.69 3.47 -55.05
N ASP A 785 -40.45 3.49 -55.56
CA ASP A 785 -39.95 4.14 -56.78
C ASP A 785 -40.77 5.28 -57.40
N THR A 786 -40.12 6.43 -57.62
CA THR A 786 -39.60 6.87 -58.93
C THR A 786 -39.22 8.36 -58.92
N GLY A 787 -38.10 8.68 -59.56
CA GLY A 787 -38.05 9.77 -60.56
C GLY A 787 -37.82 11.22 -60.11
N GLU A 788 -36.66 11.72 -60.55
CA GLU A 788 -36.47 13.03 -61.21
C GLU A 788 -36.36 14.33 -60.40
N ASN A 789 -35.16 14.91 -60.55
CA ASN A 789 -34.85 16.30 -60.93
C ASN A 789 -35.40 17.50 -60.13
N SER A 790 -34.41 18.34 -59.83
CA SER A 790 -34.32 19.77 -60.09
C SER A 790 -34.55 20.77 -58.95
N THR A 791 -33.56 21.67 -58.90
CA THR A 791 -33.37 22.95 -58.19
C THR A 791 -33.06 22.93 -56.70
#